data_AF-A0A3N4YWH8-F1
#
_entry.id   AF-A0A3N4YWH8-F1
#
_cell.length_a   1.000
_cell.length_b   1.000
_cell.length_c   1.000
_cell.angle_alpha   90.00
_cell.angle_beta   90.00
_cell.angle_gamma   90.00
#
_symmetry.space_group_name_H-M   'P 1'
#
loop_
_entity.id
_entity.type
_entity.pdbx_description
1 polymer ?
#
loop_
_entity_poly.entity_id
_entity_poly.type
_entity_poly.pdbx_seq_one_letter_code
_entity_poly.pdbx_strand_id
1 'polypeptide(L)'
;MYTHPPGRSRRVWLAGALTLGLLAPAAAVAVAAPDDQAGTTSATAADGEYAGYFFPYFTGESTADGETVSFAVSDGPDPLSWTTLNADAPVLTSDLGTEGLRDPFVIRKADGSGFVVLATDLRIYGGGSFGDAQETGSRSIMIWESPDLVNWSEQREVVLAPENAGNLWAPEAFYDADAGEYVVYWASALYPDDVAPEDRDIATSYQRMLYATTTDFVTFSEPRVWIDEKRGDGLGMIDSTIAEEDGVYHRLTKDESYMGMRQESSTDLRLTQGVSDGDGWDLTAERIGFGEPNPWGGEFTGGEGPTMFPSLTDERWFLLQDQPSYHGGEGYMLFETDDLSSGDWTANLDAELPASPRHGSVIPITAEERDGLLAAYPPATPPVTEHTLTIDADAARTAMSDDLYGVFYEDINYAADGGLYAELVRNRSFEFAPTDNASFTGMTAWEVVDGAGGTVEVASERAEWLNDSNRAYLRIEADGPGVGVRNEGYNSGFAIERGGKYDFTVFARSDVRQRLTVSLESADGATTYARKTIRVNGSDTWRQVRTKLRANATVDDARLVVTGGAAGTLRLDMVSLFPRDTWVGPVNGRSVLREDLAQKVADLEPSFLRFPGGCVTNVGTFDTYLESDGQDRRRTYQWKETIGPVEERPTNWNFWGYNQTYGLGYLEYFEFAEDLGAMPLPVLSVGANGCGSTIPEMTDDERIERWVQDTVDLIEFANGDTDTEWGGVRAELGHPEPFGLEYIGLGNEENTRTFEANFPRFRDAIEERYPDVTVISNSGPDDTGARFDELWEFNRDQGVAMVDEHYYNDPAWFLANDDRYDSYDREGPHVFLGEYASRGNQWRNALSEAAYMTGIERNADLVELASYAPMFANEDHVQWSPDMMWFDNDESWGSTSYYTQQMFMTNTGDEVVPSEHTGPEATPPPLSGGVFLSTWLTQAAYDDVVVTDNETGDVLFSDDFSGETWEAQAGAWDVVDGEYVQSDGGAEDARSIIPDAYGKDWTDYTLELNARKLGGGEGFLVGFAAGAADRFYWWNLGGWGNSRQALERADGGRQGEVAAVEGHSLVTGQDYDIKIVVDGRTIEMYLDGELQMTYTEPVTQSLYQVVTTDDETGDLLVKVVNPAGDVARTDVSVAGFEVAGEAEVIEMTGDPAAVNTKARPERVVPTQRTWAVPDDAGPGGFTYDFPPYSITFLRLTEN
;
A
#
# COMPACT_ATOMS: atom_id res chain seq x y z
N MET A 1 54.04 -6.98 18.87
CA MET A 1 54.72 -5.67 18.92
C MET A 1 55.29 -5.37 17.54
N TYR A 2 54.53 -4.65 16.72
CA TYR A 2 54.83 -3.93 15.45
C TYR A 2 53.45 -3.68 14.80
N THR A 3 52.68 -2.69 15.28
CA THR A 3 52.42 -1.38 14.63
C THR A 3 51.64 -1.47 13.31
N HIS A 4 50.30 -1.37 13.40
CA HIS A 4 49.40 -1.00 12.30
C HIS A 4 49.55 0.49 11.96
N PRO A 5 49.51 0.89 10.68
CA PRO A 5 49.22 2.26 10.29
C PRO A 5 47.71 2.43 9.99
N PRO A 6 47.07 3.52 10.47
CA PRO A 6 45.71 3.87 10.08
C PRO A 6 45.69 4.84 8.88
N GLY A 7 44.55 4.83 8.17
CA GLY A 7 43.95 6.01 7.55
C GLY A 7 44.14 6.19 6.05
N ARG A 8 43.04 6.07 5.29
CA ARG A 8 42.81 6.84 4.05
C ARG A 8 41.32 7.17 3.83
N SER A 9 40.97 8.40 4.25
CA SER A 9 40.19 9.42 3.54
C SER A 9 39.07 8.97 2.57
N ARG A 10 37.81 9.16 3.01
CA ARG A 10 36.63 9.33 2.16
C ARG A 10 36.84 10.52 1.21
N ARG A 11 36.64 10.33 -0.09
CA ARG A 11 36.61 11.40 -1.10
C ARG A 11 35.20 11.48 -1.67
N VAL A 12 34.41 12.40 -1.13
CA VAL A 12 33.11 12.82 -1.67
C VAL A 12 33.35 13.51 -3.02
N TRP A 13 32.67 13.06 -4.07
CA TRP A 13 32.60 13.74 -5.35
C TRP A 13 31.38 14.68 -5.35
N LEU A 14 31.59 15.96 -5.04
CA LEU A 14 30.60 17.01 -5.31
C LEU A 14 30.56 17.36 -6.80
N ALA A 15 29.41 17.15 -7.44
CA ALA A 15 29.10 17.68 -8.76
C ALA A 15 28.71 19.17 -8.66
N GLY A 16 29.68 20.07 -8.93
CA GLY A 16 29.44 21.51 -8.98
C GLY A 16 28.80 21.95 -10.30
N ALA A 17 27.53 22.36 -10.27
CA ALA A 17 26.87 23.07 -11.37
C ALA A 17 27.35 24.53 -11.43
N LEU A 18 27.94 24.92 -12.56
CA LEU A 18 28.41 26.28 -12.84
C LEU A 18 27.22 27.23 -13.07
N THR A 19 27.02 28.17 -12.14
CA THR A 19 26.20 29.37 -12.34
C THR A 19 26.99 30.43 -13.10
N LEU A 20 26.57 30.74 -14.34
CA LEU A 20 27.10 31.86 -15.12
C LEU A 20 26.28 33.12 -14.85
N GLY A 21 26.85 34.05 -14.08
CA GLY A 21 26.32 35.41 -13.94
C GLY A 21 26.59 36.25 -15.19
N LEU A 22 25.56 36.95 -15.68
CA LEU A 22 25.70 38.04 -16.66
C LEU A 22 24.88 39.26 -16.23
N LEU A 23 25.60 40.38 -16.17
CA LEU A 23 25.17 41.72 -15.79
C LEU A 23 24.14 42.33 -16.75
N ALA A 24 23.23 43.13 -16.16
CA ALA A 24 22.30 44.03 -16.83
C ALA A 24 22.99 45.01 -17.82
N PRO A 25 22.23 45.54 -18.80
CA PRO A 25 22.01 46.98 -18.80
C PRO A 25 20.64 47.48 -19.29
N ALA A 26 20.22 48.58 -18.65
CA ALA A 26 19.64 49.81 -19.20
C ALA A 26 18.27 49.82 -19.92
N ALA A 27 17.42 50.68 -19.37
CA ALA A 27 16.16 51.19 -19.90
C ALA A 27 16.25 51.82 -21.30
N ALA A 28 15.21 51.60 -22.10
CA ALA A 28 14.87 52.43 -23.25
C ALA A 28 13.35 52.60 -23.36
N VAL A 29 12.89 53.85 -23.27
CA VAL A 29 11.54 54.30 -23.59
C VAL A 29 11.48 54.66 -25.07
N ALA A 30 10.53 54.12 -25.85
CA ALA A 30 9.91 54.80 -27.00
C ALA A 30 8.69 54.00 -27.54
N VAL A 31 7.47 54.55 -27.40
CA VAL A 31 6.61 55.15 -28.45
C VAL A 31 5.84 54.15 -29.33
N ALA A 32 4.52 54.19 -29.17
CA ALA A 32 3.50 53.49 -29.92
C ALA A 32 3.33 53.96 -31.39
N ALA A 33 2.91 53.03 -32.26
CA ALA A 33 2.05 53.26 -33.43
C ALA A 33 1.39 51.93 -33.87
N PRO A 34 0.20 51.96 -34.49
CA PRO A 34 -0.81 50.90 -34.44
C PRO A 34 -0.82 49.98 -35.68
N ASP A 35 -1.32 48.76 -35.54
CA ASP A 35 -2.53 48.31 -36.27
C ASP A 35 -2.93 46.87 -35.90
N ASP A 36 -4.23 46.73 -35.65
CA ASP A 36 -5.14 45.60 -35.89
C ASP A 36 -4.60 44.18 -35.75
N GLN A 37 -5.06 43.47 -34.72
CA GLN A 37 -5.87 42.26 -34.87
C GLN A 37 -6.86 42.12 -33.71
N ALA A 38 -8.10 41.79 -34.06
CA ALA A 38 -9.20 41.51 -33.13
C ALA A 38 -8.83 40.31 -32.25
N GLY A 39 -8.73 40.56 -30.94
CA GLY A 39 -8.52 39.55 -29.92
C GLY A 39 -9.83 38.89 -29.53
N THR A 40 -9.76 37.56 -29.43
CA THR A 40 -10.67 36.67 -28.73
C THR A 40 -10.82 37.11 -27.27
N THR A 41 -12.05 37.27 -26.82
CA THR A 41 -12.39 37.59 -25.43
C THR A 41 -12.74 36.32 -24.69
N SER A 42 -11.73 35.64 -24.13
CA SER A 42 -11.91 35.00 -22.82
C SER A 42 -11.88 36.11 -21.77
N ALA A 43 -12.66 35.97 -20.70
CA ALA A 43 -12.72 36.96 -19.63
C ALA A 43 -11.29 37.28 -19.14
N THR A 44 -10.90 38.55 -19.25
CA THR A 44 -9.55 38.99 -18.90
C THR A 44 -9.26 38.71 -17.43
N ALA A 45 -8.31 37.79 -17.20
CA ALA A 45 -7.66 37.58 -15.91
C ALA A 45 -7.17 38.92 -15.34
N ALA A 46 -7.45 39.15 -14.06
CA ALA A 46 -6.84 40.23 -13.30
C ALA A 46 -5.37 39.85 -13.02
N ASP A 47 -4.45 40.22 -13.92
CA ASP A 47 -2.98 40.39 -13.77
C ASP A 47 -2.14 39.38 -12.93
N GLY A 48 -2.66 38.21 -12.51
CA GLY A 48 -1.94 37.18 -11.76
C GLY A 48 -2.06 35.79 -12.37
N GLU A 49 -0.98 35.00 -12.29
CA GLU A 49 -0.96 33.56 -12.59
C GLU A 49 -1.77 32.83 -11.51
N TYR A 50 -2.69 31.94 -11.90
CA TYR A 50 -3.46 31.13 -10.95
C TYR A 50 -2.50 30.20 -10.17
N ALA A 51 -2.78 30.01 -8.88
CA ALA A 51 -1.90 29.27 -7.97
C ALA A 51 -2.59 28.09 -7.26
N GLY A 52 -3.86 27.86 -7.59
CA GLY A 52 -4.68 26.76 -7.10
C GLY A 52 -6.14 26.97 -7.43
N TYR A 53 -7.00 26.21 -6.76
CA TYR A 53 -8.43 26.16 -6.97
C TYR A 53 -9.21 26.48 -5.69
N PHE A 54 -10.42 26.99 -5.86
CA PHE A 54 -11.41 27.16 -4.80
C PHE A 54 -12.58 26.22 -5.05
N PHE A 55 -13.01 25.52 -4.00
CA PHE A 55 -14.09 24.53 -4.07
C PHE A 55 -15.11 24.76 -2.94
N PRO A 56 -16.22 25.44 -3.23
CA PRO A 56 -17.41 25.41 -2.38
C PRO A 56 -18.24 24.14 -2.60
N TYR A 57 -18.63 23.49 -1.51
CA TYR A 57 -19.40 22.25 -1.50
C TYR A 57 -20.31 22.17 -0.26
N PHE A 58 -21.24 21.21 -0.23
CA PHE A 58 -21.99 20.83 0.98
C PHE A 58 -21.71 19.35 1.32
N THR A 59 -22.10 18.86 2.50
CA THR A 59 -21.71 17.50 2.96
C THR A 59 -22.84 16.47 3.00
N GLY A 60 -24.08 16.89 2.71
CA GLY A 60 -25.23 15.99 2.54
C GLY A 60 -26.28 16.08 3.64
N GLU A 61 -27.30 15.25 3.54
CA GLU A 61 -28.49 15.26 4.41
C GLU A 61 -28.39 14.38 5.67
N SER A 62 -27.18 13.91 6.02
CA SER A 62 -26.98 13.01 7.17
C SER A 62 -26.83 13.73 8.50
N THR A 63 -26.45 15.01 8.48
CA THR A 63 -26.25 15.85 9.68
C THR A 63 -27.08 17.14 9.60
N ALA A 64 -27.31 17.78 10.74
CA ALA A 64 -28.17 18.96 10.82
C ALA A 64 -27.61 20.18 10.08
N ASP A 65 -26.29 20.21 9.91
CA ASP A 65 -25.49 21.22 9.23
C ASP A 65 -24.98 20.77 7.86
N GLY A 66 -25.22 19.54 7.43
CA GLY A 66 -24.65 19.03 6.17
C GLY A 66 -25.25 19.66 4.91
N GLU A 67 -26.39 20.33 5.03
CA GLU A 67 -27.03 21.15 3.97
C GLU A 67 -26.68 22.63 4.15
N THR A 68 -25.39 22.92 4.31
CA THR A 68 -24.78 24.25 4.36
C THR A 68 -23.51 24.26 3.50
N VAL A 69 -22.95 25.44 3.19
CA VAL A 69 -21.80 25.53 2.26
C VAL A 69 -20.49 25.66 3.02
N SER A 70 -19.61 24.68 2.82
CA SER A 70 -18.21 24.63 3.27
C SER A 70 -17.27 24.94 2.11
N PHE A 71 -16.03 25.32 2.42
CA PHE A 71 -15.02 25.72 1.44
C PHE A 71 -13.74 24.90 1.58
N ALA A 72 -13.09 24.62 0.46
CA ALA A 72 -11.73 24.10 0.38
C ALA A 72 -10.90 24.85 -0.66
N VAL A 73 -9.57 24.76 -0.54
CA VAL A 73 -8.61 25.21 -1.56
C VAL A 73 -7.65 24.08 -1.91
N SER A 74 -7.21 23.98 -3.15
CA SER A 74 -6.22 22.98 -3.53
C SER A 74 -4.83 23.35 -3.00
N ASP A 75 -4.02 22.33 -2.73
CA ASP A 75 -2.65 22.47 -2.22
C ASP A 75 -1.65 22.78 -3.36
N GLY A 76 -1.90 23.89 -4.05
CA GLY A 76 -1.16 24.33 -5.23
C GLY A 76 -1.95 24.21 -6.52
N PRO A 77 -1.29 24.27 -7.70
CA PRO A 77 -1.96 24.31 -9.01
C PRO A 77 -2.51 22.96 -9.48
N ASP A 78 -2.36 21.89 -8.70
CA ASP A 78 -2.82 20.54 -9.00
C ASP A 78 -4.05 20.21 -8.12
N PRO A 79 -5.21 19.82 -8.67
CA PRO A 79 -6.46 19.65 -7.91
C PRO A 79 -6.58 18.28 -7.23
N LEU A 80 -5.49 17.56 -7.02
CA LEU A 80 -5.52 16.21 -6.44
C LEU A 80 -5.40 16.19 -4.92
N SER A 81 -5.21 17.34 -4.26
CA SER A 81 -5.14 17.46 -2.80
C SER A 81 -5.73 18.81 -2.36
N TRP A 82 -6.50 18.80 -1.28
CA TRP A 82 -7.32 19.92 -0.85
C TRP A 82 -7.22 20.17 0.66
N THR A 83 -6.99 21.43 1.02
CA THR A 83 -7.12 21.93 2.40
C THR A 83 -8.55 22.42 2.65
N THR A 84 -9.27 21.81 3.60
CA THR A 84 -10.55 22.32 4.09
C THR A 84 -10.37 23.59 4.93
N LEU A 85 -11.30 24.53 4.79
CA LEU A 85 -11.23 25.83 5.43
C LEU A 85 -12.14 25.94 6.65
N ASN A 86 -11.91 26.98 7.45
CA ASN A 86 -12.75 27.37 8.60
C ASN A 86 -12.86 26.29 9.69
N ALA A 87 -11.79 25.53 9.91
CA ALA A 87 -11.76 24.39 10.83
C ALA A 87 -12.95 23.43 10.61
N ASP A 88 -13.19 23.08 9.35
CA ASP A 88 -14.26 22.18 8.86
C ASP A 88 -15.69 22.68 9.11
N ALA A 89 -15.87 23.88 9.69
CA ALA A 89 -17.18 24.48 9.88
C ALA A 89 -17.68 25.16 8.60
N PRO A 90 -19.00 25.13 8.31
CA PRO A 90 -19.55 25.78 7.14
C PRO A 90 -19.36 27.30 7.18
N VAL A 91 -19.19 27.89 6.01
CA VAL A 91 -18.96 29.33 5.83
C VAL A 91 -20.25 30.07 5.47
N LEU A 92 -21.11 29.49 4.62
CA LEU A 92 -22.40 30.08 4.26
C LEU A 92 -23.55 29.19 4.77
N THR A 93 -24.46 29.81 5.52
CA THR A 93 -25.67 29.20 6.08
C THR A 93 -26.92 29.96 5.61
N SER A 94 -28.08 29.32 5.64
CA SER A 94 -29.35 29.95 5.26
C SER A 94 -30.28 30.15 6.45
N ASP A 95 -30.77 31.39 6.62
CA ASP A 95 -31.90 31.71 7.49
C ASP A 95 -33.19 32.00 6.67
N LEU A 96 -33.13 31.79 5.35
CA LEU A 96 -34.20 32.05 4.39
C LEU A 96 -34.70 30.76 3.73
N GLY A 97 -35.84 30.83 3.05
CA GLY A 97 -36.42 29.69 2.33
C GLY A 97 -36.66 28.47 3.23
N THR A 98 -36.08 27.34 2.83
CA THR A 98 -36.12 26.05 3.52
C THR A 98 -35.03 25.90 4.59
N GLU A 99 -34.15 26.90 4.74
CA GLU A 99 -32.97 26.90 5.62
C GLU A 99 -31.86 25.90 5.24
N GLY A 100 -31.97 25.21 4.09
CA GLY A 100 -30.92 24.33 3.56
C GLY A 100 -30.31 24.88 2.26
N LEU A 101 -29.01 24.63 2.08
CA LEU A 101 -28.23 25.01 0.89
C LEU A 101 -27.61 23.77 0.27
N ARG A 102 -27.90 23.56 -1.01
CA ARG A 102 -27.32 22.47 -1.83
C ARG A 102 -26.81 23.02 -3.15
N ASP A 103 -25.98 22.25 -3.83
CA ASP A 103 -25.46 22.57 -5.17
C ASP A 103 -24.77 23.96 -5.29
N PRO A 104 -23.84 24.35 -4.39
CA PRO A 104 -23.14 25.62 -4.52
C PRO A 104 -22.35 25.77 -5.83
N PHE A 105 -22.74 26.77 -6.62
CA PHE A 105 -22.03 27.17 -7.83
C PHE A 105 -21.33 28.52 -7.66
N VAL A 106 -20.02 28.60 -7.94
CA VAL A 106 -19.24 29.84 -7.88
C VAL A 106 -18.75 30.26 -9.27
N ILE A 107 -18.84 31.56 -9.56
CA ILE A 107 -18.28 32.16 -10.78
C ILE A 107 -17.63 33.50 -10.50
N ARG A 108 -16.48 33.75 -11.13
CA ARG A 108 -15.87 35.08 -11.21
C ARG A 108 -16.65 35.95 -12.19
N LYS A 109 -17.05 37.14 -11.76
CA LYS A 109 -17.74 38.10 -12.63
C LYS A 109 -16.84 38.50 -13.80
N ALA A 110 -17.37 38.49 -15.01
CA ALA A 110 -16.69 38.82 -16.25
C ALA A 110 -16.13 40.26 -16.30
N ASP A 111 -16.66 41.17 -15.47
CA ASP A 111 -16.13 42.54 -15.31
C ASP A 111 -14.98 42.64 -14.29
N GLY A 112 -14.58 41.52 -13.69
CA GLY A 112 -13.53 41.43 -12.68
C GLY A 112 -13.90 42.04 -11.32
N SER A 113 -15.16 42.39 -11.08
CA SER A 113 -15.59 43.09 -9.86
C SER A 113 -15.77 42.20 -8.63
N GLY A 114 -15.56 40.89 -8.76
CA GLY A 114 -15.69 39.92 -7.69
C GLY A 114 -16.28 38.59 -8.17
N PHE A 115 -17.00 37.93 -7.28
CA PHE A 115 -17.52 36.57 -7.40
C PHE A 115 -18.98 36.52 -7.01
N VAL A 116 -19.67 35.49 -7.50
CA VAL A 116 -21.06 35.17 -7.16
C VAL A 116 -21.11 33.70 -6.75
N VAL A 117 -21.80 33.41 -5.65
CA VAL A 117 -22.20 32.05 -5.28
C VAL A 117 -23.71 31.93 -5.44
N LEU A 118 -24.12 30.88 -6.13
CA LEU A 118 -25.50 30.44 -6.30
C LEU A 118 -25.69 29.14 -5.52
N ALA A 119 -26.87 28.91 -4.95
CA ALA A 119 -27.20 27.63 -4.34
C ALA A 119 -28.69 27.31 -4.46
N THR A 120 -29.00 26.03 -4.45
CA THR A 120 -30.36 25.49 -4.32
C THR A 120 -30.90 25.76 -2.91
N ASP A 121 -32.11 26.30 -2.83
CA ASP A 121 -32.89 26.36 -1.58
C ASP A 121 -33.58 25.02 -1.30
N LEU A 122 -32.91 24.12 -0.58
CA LEU A 122 -33.46 22.81 -0.26
C LEU A 122 -32.91 22.25 1.06
N ARG A 123 -33.83 21.81 1.92
CA ARG A 123 -33.54 21.05 3.14
C ARG A 123 -34.28 19.70 3.15
N ILE A 124 -33.53 18.60 3.15
CA ILE A 124 -34.02 17.23 3.28
C ILE A 124 -33.81 16.71 4.71
N TYR A 125 -32.74 17.15 5.38
CA TYR A 125 -32.45 16.75 6.75
C TYR A 125 -33.65 17.03 7.68
N GLY A 126 -33.96 16.08 8.56
CA GLY A 126 -35.09 16.19 9.50
C GLY A 126 -36.42 15.65 8.97
N GLY A 127 -36.42 14.93 7.84
CA GLY A 127 -37.57 14.13 7.36
C GLY A 127 -38.24 14.64 6.08
N GLY A 128 -37.53 15.40 5.25
CA GLY A 128 -38.00 15.80 3.92
C GLY A 128 -37.98 14.64 2.90
N SER A 129 -38.78 14.76 1.84
CA SER A 129 -38.87 13.80 0.74
C SER A 129 -38.44 14.45 -0.56
N PHE A 130 -37.53 13.82 -1.31
CA PHE A 130 -37.14 14.30 -2.64
C PHE A 130 -38.33 14.30 -3.63
N GLY A 131 -39.36 13.46 -3.44
CA GLY A 131 -40.58 13.52 -4.24
C GLY A 131 -41.35 14.82 -4.00
N ASP A 132 -41.65 15.11 -2.73
CA ASP A 132 -42.36 16.32 -2.32
C ASP A 132 -41.62 17.58 -2.76
N ALA A 133 -40.28 17.55 -2.66
CA ALA A 133 -39.41 18.64 -3.08
C ALA A 133 -39.44 18.88 -4.59
N GLN A 134 -39.64 17.84 -5.42
CA GLN A 134 -39.82 17.99 -6.88
C GLN A 134 -41.21 18.46 -7.26
N GLU A 135 -42.23 18.15 -6.47
CA GLU A 135 -43.63 18.46 -6.78
C GLU A 135 -44.03 19.86 -6.30
N THR A 136 -43.58 20.23 -5.09
CA THR A 136 -44.03 21.42 -4.36
C THR A 136 -42.93 22.14 -3.57
N GLY A 137 -41.66 21.85 -3.86
CA GLY A 137 -40.51 22.45 -3.19
C GLY A 137 -40.25 23.92 -3.54
N SER A 138 -39.07 24.39 -3.15
CA SER A 138 -38.68 25.78 -3.40
C SER A 138 -38.46 26.05 -4.88
N ARG A 139 -38.85 27.26 -5.30
CA ARG A 139 -38.63 27.80 -6.65
C ARG A 139 -37.56 28.89 -6.65
N SER A 140 -36.86 29.02 -5.52
CA SER A 140 -35.92 30.07 -5.23
C SER A 140 -34.49 29.61 -5.48
N ILE A 141 -33.67 30.55 -5.95
CA ILE A 141 -32.20 30.47 -5.93
C ILE A 141 -31.68 31.35 -4.79
N MET A 142 -30.65 30.87 -4.10
CA MET A 142 -29.94 31.63 -3.07
C MET A 142 -28.67 32.25 -3.67
N ILE A 143 -28.42 33.54 -3.40
CA ILE A 143 -27.33 34.30 -4.03
C ILE A 143 -26.52 35.07 -2.98
N TRP A 144 -25.19 34.96 -3.08
CA TRP A 144 -24.22 35.81 -2.40
C TRP A 144 -23.23 36.40 -3.41
N GLU A 145 -22.73 37.59 -3.13
CA GLU A 145 -21.65 38.22 -3.89
C GLU A 145 -20.47 38.52 -2.97
N SER A 146 -19.26 38.38 -3.47
CA SER A 146 -18.04 38.72 -2.73
C SER A 146 -17.04 39.42 -3.63
N PRO A 147 -16.35 40.48 -3.19
CA PRO A 147 -15.27 41.09 -3.98
C PRO A 147 -14.00 40.21 -4.01
N ASP A 148 -13.83 39.28 -3.08
CA ASP A 148 -12.54 38.63 -2.78
C ASP A 148 -12.66 37.19 -2.23
N LEU A 149 -13.80 36.52 -2.41
CA LEU A 149 -14.16 35.18 -1.84
C LEU A 149 -14.21 35.12 -0.30
N VAL A 150 -13.95 36.22 0.40
CA VAL A 150 -13.96 36.29 1.87
C VAL A 150 -15.13 37.15 2.37
N ASN A 151 -15.32 38.32 1.79
CA ASN A 151 -16.30 39.30 2.25
C ASN A 151 -17.64 39.15 1.53
N TRP A 152 -18.44 38.18 1.98
CA TRP A 152 -19.75 37.89 1.39
C TRP A 152 -20.83 38.91 1.75
N SER A 153 -21.72 39.19 0.79
CA SER A 153 -22.93 40.01 0.98
C SER A 153 -23.94 39.33 1.92
N GLU A 154 -25.00 40.06 2.31
CA GLU A 154 -26.19 39.40 2.86
C GLU A 154 -26.79 38.43 1.85
N GLN A 155 -27.34 37.31 2.34
CA GLN A 155 -28.04 36.31 1.53
C GLN A 155 -29.24 36.94 0.80
N ARG A 156 -29.40 36.61 -0.48
CA ARG A 156 -30.58 36.98 -1.27
C ARG A 156 -31.33 35.73 -1.75
N GLU A 157 -32.61 35.63 -1.41
CA GLU A 157 -33.54 34.64 -1.97
C GLU A 157 -34.28 35.23 -3.17
N VAL A 158 -34.18 34.58 -4.34
CA VAL A 158 -34.84 35.03 -5.58
C VAL A 158 -35.71 33.90 -6.14
N VAL A 159 -37.03 34.08 -6.13
CA VAL A 159 -37.96 33.17 -6.81
C VAL A 159 -37.78 33.34 -8.32
N LEU A 160 -37.18 32.35 -8.99
CA LEU A 160 -36.84 32.42 -10.40
C LEU A 160 -37.61 31.40 -11.25
N ALA A 161 -37.90 30.20 -10.73
CA ALA A 161 -38.65 29.20 -11.47
C ALA A 161 -40.15 29.60 -11.63
N PRO A 162 -40.79 29.25 -12.77
CA PRO A 162 -42.16 29.66 -13.08
C PRO A 162 -43.18 29.09 -12.09
N GLU A 163 -44.39 29.65 -12.03
CA GLU A 163 -45.43 29.25 -11.04
C GLU A 163 -45.86 27.78 -11.19
N ASN A 164 -45.78 27.24 -12.39
CA ASN A 164 -46.11 25.85 -12.69
C ASN A 164 -44.93 24.88 -12.46
N ALA A 165 -43.76 25.36 -12.02
CA ALA A 165 -42.65 24.51 -11.60
C ALA A 165 -42.88 23.96 -10.19
N GLY A 166 -42.40 22.73 -9.94
CA GLY A 166 -42.36 22.14 -8.61
C GLY A 166 -41.09 22.46 -7.81
N ASN A 167 -39.98 22.73 -8.49
CA ASN A 167 -38.67 22.99 -7.86
C ASN A 167 -37.76 23.91 -8.71
N LEU A 168 -36.65 24.38 -8.12
CA LEU A 168 -35.47 24.93 -8.79
C LEU A 168 -34.23 24.28 -8.16
N TRP A 169 -33.51 23.43 -8.89
CA TRP A 169 -32.35 22.68 -8.39
C TRP A 169 -31.11 22.86 -9.25
N ALA A 170 -29.93 22.69 -8.64
CA ALA A 170 -28.60 22.79 -9.21
C ALA A 170 -28.40 24.01 -10.14
N PRO A 171 -28.56 25.25 -9.61
CA PRO A 171 -28.38 26.44 -10.40
C PRO A 171 -26.89 26.72 -10.67
N GLU A 172 -26.53 26.86 -11.93
CA GLU A 172 -25.21 27.35 -12.36
C GLU A 172 -25.34 28.52 -13.33
N ALA A 173 -24.22 29.14 -13.69
CA ALA A 173 -24.18 30.24 -14.63
C ALA A 173 -22.95 30.22 -15.54
N PHE A 174 -23.14 30.57 -16.82
CA PHE A 174 -22.04 30.77 -17.76
C PHE A 174 -22.13 32.17 -18.40
N TYR A 175 -21.00 32.85 -18.61
CA TYR A 175 -20.99 34.17 -19.22
C TYR A 175 -20.96 34.08 -20.75
N ASP A 176 -22.02 34.56 -21.41
CA ASP A 176 -22.06 34.68 -22.87
C ASP A 176 -21.42 36.01 -23.29
N ALA A 177 -20.17 35.94 -23.76
CA ALA A 177 -19.40 37.11 -24.15
C ALA A 177 -19.99 37.86 -25.36
N ASP A 178 -20.65 37.15 -26.29
CA ASP A 178 -21.25 37.76 -27.48
C ASP A 178 -22.50 38.58 -27.14
N ALA A 179 -23.27 38.12 -26.14
CA ALA A 179 -24.44 38.82 -25.64
C ALA A 179 -24.12 39.85 -24.55
N GLY A 180 -23.01 39.67 -23.83
CA GLY A 180 -22.66 40.50 -22.67
C GLY A 180 -23.54 40.23 -21.45
N GLU A 181 -24.05 39.01 -21.29
CA GLU A 181 -24.99 38.60 -20.23
C GLU A 181 -24.61 37.20 -19.71
N TYR A 182 -24.91 36.91 -18.44
CA TYR A 182 -24.84 35.57 -17.89
C TYR A 182 -26.08 34.77 -18.26
N VAL A 183 -25.89 33.52 -18.65
CA VAL A 183 -26.92 32.49 -18.80
C VAL A 183 -26.94 31.68 -17.50
N VAL A 184 -27.96 31.88 -16.67
CA VAL A 184 -28.18 31.14 -15.42
C VAL A 184 -29.14 30.01 -15.69
N TYR A 185 -28.76 28.77 -15.44
CA TYR A 185 -29.52 27.56 -15.79
C TYR A 185 -29.68 26.63 -14.59
N TRP A 186 -30.78 25.87 -14.55
CA TRP A 186 -31.19 25.02 -13.42
C TRP A 186 -32.19 23.97 -13.89
N ALA A 187 -32.49 22.97 -13.05
CA ALA A 187 -33.53 21.97 -13.31
C ALA A 187 -34.86 22.28 -12.58
N SER A 188 -35.97 22.07 -13.29
CA SER A 188 -37.33 22.15 -12.72
C SER A 188 -38.26 21.09 -13.30
N ALA A 189 -39.05 20.44 -12.45
CA ALA A 189 -40.22 19.69 -12.88
C ALA A 189 -41.35 20.66 -13.25
N LEU A 190 -41.76 20.68 -14.52
CA LEU A 190 -42.83 21.56 -15.02
C LEU A 190 -44.16 20.81 -15.10
N TYR A 191 -45.21 21.40 -14.53
CA TYR A 191 -46.56 20.84 -14.55
C TYR A 191 -47.49 21.67 -15.46
N PRO A 192 -48.57 21.09 -15.99
CA PRO A 192 -49.60 21.87 -16.68
C PRO A 192 -50.19 22.95 -15.76
N ASP A 193 -50.47 24.13 -16.31
CA ASP A 193 -50.98 25.30 -15.54
C ASP A 193 -52.32 25.03 -14.82
N ASP A 194 -53.06 24.00 -15.22
CA ASP A 194 -54.34 23.60 -14.63
C ASP A 194 -54.23 22.54 -13.52
N VAL A 195 -53.02 22.05 -13.22
CA VAL A 195 -52.74 21.12 -12.11
C VAL A 195 -52.37 21.92 -10.85
N ALA A 196 -53.17 21.76 -9.79
CA ALA A 196 -52.90 22.40 -8.50
C ALA A 196 -51.66 21.76 -7.81
N PRO A 197 -50.87 22.51 -7.01
CA PRO A 197 -49.66 21.99 -6.37
C PRO A 197 -49.87 20.68 -5.59
N GLU A 198 -50.99 20.55 -4.86
CA GLU A 198 -51.34 19.35 -4.09
C GLU A 198 -51.68 18.11 -4.95
N ASP A 199 -51.94 18.30 -6.24
CA ASP A 199 -52.27 17.24 -7.20
C ASP A 199 -51.08 16.93 -8.14
N ARG A 200 -49.92 17.55 -7.93
CA ARG A 200 -48.71 17.28 -8.71
C ARG A 200 -48.15 15.92 -8.31
N ASP A 201 -47.68 15.19 -9.31
CA ASP A 201 -47.07 13.88 -9.16
C ASP A 201 -45.88 13.82 -10.11
N ILE A 202 -44.66 13.70 -9.57
CA ILE A 202 -43.44 13.65 -10.38
C ILE A 202 -43.49 12.52 -11.40
N ALA A 203 -44.15 11.39 -11.12
CA ALA A 203 -44.29 10.28 -12.08
C ALA A 203 -45.08 10.66 -13.35
N THR A 204 -45.86 11.76 -13.30
CA THR A 204 -46.59 12.31 -14.46
C THR A 204 -45.86 13.44 -15.17
N SER A 205 -44.75 13.92 -14.60
CA SER A 205 -43.84 14.90 -15.20
C SER A 205 -42.39 14.36 -15.18
N TYR A 206 -41.40 15.26 -15.23
CA TYR A 206 -39.96 15.01 -15.15
C TYR A 206 -39.20 16.35 -15.10
N GLN A 207 -37.93 16.32 -14.67
CA GLN A 207 -37.03 17.46 -14.64
C GLN A 207 -36.67 17.95 -16.05
N ARG A 208 -36.72 19.27 -16.25
CA ARG A 208 -36.26 19.96 -17.47
C ARG A 208 -35.22 20.99 -17.08
N MET A 209 -34.20 21.16 -17.91
CA MET A 209 -33.29 22.28 -17.73
C MET A 209 -33.94 23.56 -18.25
N LEU A 210 -33.98 24.59 -17.42
CA LEU A 210 -34.40 25.95 -17.76
C LEU A 210 -33.20 26.88 -17.70
N TYR A 211 -33.31 28.04 -18.34
CA TYR A 211 -32.38 29.14 -18.18
C TYR A 211 -33.07 30.50 -18.14
N ALA A 212 -32.43 31.47 -17.49
CA ALA A 212 -32.71 32.89 -17.56
C ALA A 212 -31.40 33.65 -17.81
N THR A 213 -31.51 34.91 -18.24
CA THR A 213 -30.35 35.76 -18.48
C THR A 213 -30.30 36.92 -17.49
N THR A 214 -29.11 37.33 -17.10
CA THR A 214 -28.88 38.48 -16.19
C THR A 214 -27.57 39.18 -16.52
N THR A 215 -27.44 40.45 -16.13
CA THR A 215 -26.16 41.19 -16.18
C THR A 215 -25.59 41.47 -14.79
N ASP A 216 -26.40 41.30 -13.74
CA ASP A 216 -26.10 41.80 -12.39
C ASP A 216 -26.50 40.82 -11.27
N PHE A 217 -27.07 39.64 -11.60
CA PHE A 217 -27.62 38.68 -10.62
C PHE A 217 -28.67 39.29 -9.68
N VAL A 218 -29.30 40.39 -10.07
CA VAL A 218 -30.40 41.05 -9.36
C VAL A 218 -31.66 41.02 -10.23
N THR A 219 -31.52 41.35 -11.51
CA THR A 219 -32.61 41.36 -12.48
C THR A 219 -32.43 40.21 -13.47
N PHE A 220 -33.44 39.37 -13.61
CA PHE A 220 -33.43 38.21 -14.50
C PHE A 220 -34.47 38.37 -15.61
N SER A 221 -34.18 37.81 -16.79
CA SER A 221 -35.17 37.63 -17.84
C SER A 221 -36.23 36.61 -17.45
N GLU A 222 -37.33 36.54 -18.20
CA GLU A 222 -38.28 35.42 -18.08
C GLU A 222 -37.56 34.08 -18.36
N PRO A 223 -37.79 33.03 -17.54
CA PRO A 223 -37.23 31.70 -17.76
C PRO A 223 -37.65 31.08 -19.09
N ARG A 224 -36.76 30.30 -19.70
CA ARG A 224 -36.98 29.54 -20.93
C ARG A 224 -36.52 28.11 -20.74
N VAL A 225 -37.19 27.16 -21.40
CA VAL A 225 -36.73 25.77 -21.41
C VAL A 225 -35.49 25.66 -22.29
N TRP A 226 -34.46 24.99 -21.76
CA TRP A 226 -33.19 24.72 -22.43
C TRP A 226 -33.11 23.27 -22.92
N ILE A 227 -33.47 22.32 -22.05
CA ILE A 227 -33.53 20.88 -22.34
C ILE A 227 -34.91 20.35 -21.98
N ASP A 228 -35.57 19.69 -22.92
CA ASP A 228 -36.88 19.03 -22.74
C ASP A 228 -36.86 17.62 -23.31
N GLU A 229 -36.17 16.71 -22.64
CA GLU A 229 -36.12 15.29 -23.02
C GLU A 229 -36.76 14.41 -21.94
N LYS A 230 -37.87 13.75 -22.27
CA LYS A 230 -38.46 12.72 -21.41
C LYS A 230 -37.63 11.44 -21.49
N ARG A 231 -37.01 11.03 -20.39
CA ARG A 231 -36.14 9.84 -20.28
C ARG A 231 -36.84 8.64 -19.63
N GLY A 232 -38.03 8.84 -19.07
CA GLY A 232 -38.88 7.82 -18.45
C GLY A 232 -40.06 8.46 -17.73
N ASP A 233 -40.88 7.67 -17.03
CA ASP A 233 -41.90 8.25 -16.15
C ASP A 233 -41.23 8.81 -14.90
N GLY A 234 -41.33 10.12 -14.69
CA GLY A 234 -40.60 10.85 -13.65
C GLY A 234 -39.13 11.15 -13.95
N LEU A 235 -38.60 10.70 -15.10
CA LEU A 235 -37.16 10.81 -15.42
C LEU A 235 -36.92 11.79 -16.57
N GLY A 236 -36.01 12.72 -16.36
CA GLY A 236 -35.60 13.76 -17.31
C GLY A 236 -34.09 13.95 -17.36
N MET A 237 -33.67 15.21 -17.49
CA MET A 237 -32.26 15.62 -17.47
C MET A 237 -32.07 16.73 -16.45
N ILE A 238 -31.01 16.62 -15.63
CA ILE A 238 -30.73 17.47 -14.47
C ILE A 238 -29.19 17.64 -14.31
N ASP A 239 -28.74 18.51 -13.41
CA ASP A 239 -27.33 18.75 -13.05
C ASP A 239 -26.44 18.96 -14.28
N SER A 240 -26.49 20.17 -14.84
CA SER A 240 -25.64 20.52 -15.99
C SER A 240 -24.44 21.33 -15.57
N THR A 241 -23.32 21.13 -16.25
CA THR A 241 -22.13 22.00 -16.14
C THR A 241 -21.55 22.28 -17.53
N ILE A 242 -20.93 23.46 -17.71
CA ILE A 242 -20.48 23.96 -19.01
C ILE A 242 -19.00 24.35 -18.96
N ALA A 243 -18.25 23.87 -19.95
CA ALA A 243 -16.90 24.31 -20.27
C ALA A 243 -16.87 24.90 -21.70
N GLU A 244 -15.90 25.76 -21.99
CA GLU A 244 -15.65 26.30 -23.33
C GLU A 244 -14.18 26.13 -23.68
N GLU A 245 -13.92 25.57 -24.85
CA GLU A 245 -12.59 25.41 -25.43
C GLU A 245 -12.64 25.76 -26.91
N ASP A 246 -11.76 26.66 -27.35
CA ASP A 246 -11.63 27.07 -28.76
C ASP A 246 -12.95 27.50 -29.46
N GLY A 247 -13.85 28.15 -28.73
CA GLY A 247 -15.15 28.62 -29.24
C GLY A 247 -16.22 27.53 -29.34
N VAL A 248 -15.98 26.37 -28.74
CA VAL A 248 -16.95 25.27 -28.63
C VAL A 248 -17.33 25.10 -27.17
N TYR A 249 -18.62 25.14 -26.90
CA TYR A 249 -19.17 24.82 -25.59
C TYR A 249 -19.33 23.31 -25.46
N HIS A 250 -18.86 22.76 -24.35
CA HIS A 250 -19.07 21.38 -23.94
C HIS A 250 -19.97 21.40 -22.71
N ARG A 251 -21.02 20.57 -22.71
CA ARG A 251 -21.92 20.42 -21.59
C ARG A 251 -21.97 18.97 -21.16
N LEU A 252 -21.84 18.74 -19.85
CA LEU A 252 -22.22 17.49 -19.22
C LEU A 252 -23.55 17.69 -18.51
N THR A 253 -24.48 16.75 -18.70
CA THR A 253 -25.79 16.76 -18.03
C THR A 253 -26.13 15.34 -17.56
N LYS A 254 -26.65 15.22 -16.34
CA LYS A 254 -27.15 13.94 -15.81
C LYS A 254 -28.39 13.49 -16.58
N ASP A 255 -28.35 12.25 -17.06
CA ASP A 255 -29.47 11.56 -17.68
C ASP A 255 -30.04 10.51 -16.71
N GLU A 256 -31.25 10.76 -16.25
CA GLU A 256 -31.88 9.93 -15.22
C GLU A 256 -32.32 8.54 -15.75
N SER A 257 -32.28 8.27 -17.07
CA SER A 257 -32.58 6.92 -17.59
C SER A 257 -31.51 5.88 -17.29
N TYR A 258 -30.27 6.31 -17.07
CA TYR A 258 -29.16 5.43 -16.69
C TYR A 258 -28.32 5.98 -15.53
N MET A 259 -28.75 7.08 -14.91
CA MET A 259 -28.13 7.70 -13.74
C MET A 259 -26.65 8.05 -13.94
N GLY A 260 -26.34 8.69 -15.07
CA GLY A 260 -24.97 9.08 -15.40
C GLY A 260 -24.93 10.24 -16.38
N MET A 261 -23.72 10.68 -16.73
CA MET A 261 -23.55 11.87 -17.56
C MET A 261 -23.59 11.56 -19.05
N ARG A 262 -24.20 12.50 -19.78
CA ARG A 262 -24.10 12.65 -21.23
C ARG A 262 -23.30 13.91 -21.53
N GLN A 263 -22.33 13.80 -22.44
CA GLN A 263 -21.55 14.93 -22.93
C GLN A 263 -22.01 15.35 -24.32
N GLU A 264 -22.21 16.65 -24.50
CA GLU A 264 -22.64 17.27 -25.74
C GLU A 264 -21.83 18.51 -26.06
N SER A 265 -21.78 18.91 -27.32
CA SER A 265 -21.05 20.10 -27.78
C SER A 265 -21.89 20.99 -28.70
N SER A 266 -21.61 22.30 -28.67
CA SER A 266 -22.27 23.29 -29.53
C SER A 266 -21.40 24.53 -29.70
N THR A 267 -21.58 25.25 -30.80
CA THR A 267 -21.01 26.60 -30.99
C THR A 267 -21.97 27.71 -30.56
N ASP A 268 -23.17 27.35 -30.10
CA ASP A 268 -24.20 28.25 -29.57
C ASP A 268 -24.66 27.75 -28.21
N LEU A 269 -24.25 28.46 -27.15
CA LEU A 269 -24.58 28.18 -25.75
C LEU A 269 -26.10 28.12 -25.50
N ARG A 270 -26.90 28.89 -26.24
CA ARG A 270 -28.35 28.97 -26.02
C ARG A 270 -29.15 28.03 -26.91
N LEU A 271 -28.49 27.20 -27.71
CA LEU A 271 -29.16 26.18 -28.51
C LEU A 271 -29.90 25.22 -27.57
N THR A 272 -31.16 24.93 -27.89
CA THR A 272 -32.01 24.05 -27.10
C THR A 272 -31.82 22.58 -27.49
N GLN A 273 -32.21 21.67 -26.59
CA GLN A 273 -32.19 20.22 -26.80
C GLN A 273 -33.59 19.64 -26.52
N GLY A 274 -34.25 19.08 -27.53
CA GLY A 274 -35.57 18.44 -27.38
C GLY A 274 -36.76 19.40 -27.25
N VAL A 275 -36.55 20.72 -27.38
CA VAL A 275 -37.61 21.73 -27.22
C VAL A 275 -38.38 21.95 -28.53
N SER A 276 -37.71 21.81 -29.67
CA SER A 276 -38.28 22.02 -31.00
C SER A 276 -37.75 20.99 -32.00
N ASP A 277 -38.57 20.64 -33.00
CA ASP A 277 -38.21 19.61 -33.98
C ASP A 277 -36.89 19.94 -34.70
N GLY A 278 -35.83 19.18 -34.40
CA GLY A 278 -34.51 19.29 -35.02
C GLY A 278 -33.57 20.31 -34.37
N ASP A 279 -33.87 20.77 -33.16
CA ASP A 279 -32.85 21.37 -32.28
C ASP A 279 -31.95 20.31 -31.66
N GLY A 280 -30.81 20.75 -31.13
CA GLY A 280 -29.94 19.90 -30.34
C GLY A 280 -28.48 20.24 -30.46
N TRP A 281 -27.78 20.01 -29.36
CA TRP A 281 -26.33 19.96 -29.31
C TRP A 281 -25.86 18.65 -29.96
N ASP A 282 -24.62 18.64 -30.45
CA ASP A 282 -24.01 17.44 -31.00
C ASP A 282 -23.61 16.51 -29.84
N LEU A 283 -24.18 15.30 -29.82
CA LEU A 283 -23.82 14.28 -28.83
C LEU A 283 -22.36 13.83 -29.04
N THR A 284 -21.53 13.99 -28.01
CA THR A 284 -20.15 13.51 -27.98
C THR A 284 -20.10 12.08 -27.44
N ALA A 285 -20.58 11.87 -26.21
CA ALA A 285 -20.56 10.57 -25.55
C ALA A 285 -21.67 10.47 -24.49
N GLU A 286 -22.04 9.24 -24.14
CA GLU A 286 -22.95 8.91 -23.04
C GLU A 286 -22.22 8.01 -22.04
N ARG A 287 -22.68 7.98 -20.78
CA ARG A 287 -22.11 7.14 -19.72
C ARG A 287 -20.64 7.47 -19.42
N ILE A 288 -20.35 8.77 -19.31
CA ILE A 288 -19.01 9.25 -18.97
C ILE A 288 -18.51 8.62 -17.67
N GLY A 289 -17.30 8.05 -17.69
CA GLY A 289 -16.66 7.38 -16.57
C GLY A 289 -17.15 5.95 -16.28
N PHE A 290 -18.16 5.42 -16.98
CA PHE A 290 -18.65 4.07 -16.69
C PHE A 290 -17.60 3.00 -16.99
N GLY A 291 -17.38 2.09 -16.04
CA GLY A 291 -16.38 1.02 -16.16
C GLY A 291 -15.00 1.42 -15.66
N GLU A 292 -14.78 2.71 -15.36
CA GLU A 292 -13.54 3.14 -14.72
C GLU A 292 -13.46 2.57 -13.29
N PRO A 293 -12.25 2.27 -12.78
CA PRO A 293 -12.09 1.81 -11.41
C PRO A 293 -12.65 2.79 -10.39
N ASN A 294 -13.17 2.29 -9.28
CA ASN A 294 -13.67 3.09 -8.17
C ASN A 294 -12.76 2.93 -6.92
N PRO A 295 -12.42 4.01 -6.19
CA PRO A 295 -11.55 3.95 -4.99
C PRO A 295 -12.13 3.10 -3.85
N TRP A 296 -13.44 2.90 -3.80
CA TRP A 296 -14.14 2.07 -2.80
C TRP A 296 -14.39 0.62 -3.28
N GLY A 297 -13.84 0.26 -4.43
CA GLY A 297 -13.91 -1.09 -5.02
C GLY A 297 -14.94 -1.22 -6.14
N GLY A 298 -14.63 -2.06 -7.13
CA GLY A 298 -15.47 -2.26 -8.33
C GLY A 298 -15.25 -1.21 -9.41
N GLU A 299 -16.28 -0.97 -10.22
CA GLU A 299 -16.27 0.00 -11.32
C GLU A 299 -17.29 1.12 -11.06
N PHE A 300 -17.05 2.32 -11.57
CA PHE A 300 -18.01 3.42 -11.59
C PHE A 300 -19.20 3.05 -12.48
N THR A 301 -20.42 3.15 -11.94
CA THR A 301 -21.66 2.69 -12.61
C THR A 301 -22.73 3.77 -12.77
N GLY A 302 -22.44 4.98 -12.34
CA GLY A 302 -23.37 6.11 -12.37
C GLY A 302 -22.95 7.21 -11.40
N GLY A 303 -23.47 8.41 -11.59
CA GLY A 303 -23.15 9.58 -10.75
C GLY A 303 -24.05 10.78 -11.04
N GLU A 304 -23.86 11.84 -10.27
CA GLU A 304 -24.60 13.10 -10.29
C GLU A 304 -23.72 14.33 -10.02
N GLY A 305 -24.30 15.53 -10.13
CA GLY A 305 -23.62 16.80 -9.80
C GLY A 305 -22.26 17.01 -10.47
N PRO A 306 -22.14 16.98 -11.83
CA PRO A 306 -20.86 17.14 -12.50
C PRO A 306 -20.32 18.57 -12.35
N THR A 307 -19.00 18.73 -12.21
CA THR A 307 -18.31 20.02 -12.41
C THR A 307 -17.05 19.84 -13.24
N MET A 308 -16.87 20.65 -14.29
CA MET A 308 -15.68 20.63 -15.15
C MET A 308 -14.79 21.85 -14.89
N PHE A 309 -13.48 21.65 -14.90
CA PHE A 309 -12.51 22.74 -14.76
C PHE A 309 -11.16 22.41 -15.40
N PRO A 310 -10.43 23.41 -15.92
CA PRO A 310 -9.17 23.18 -16.62
C PRO A 310 -8.01 22.96 -15.65
N SER A 311 -6.99 22.21 -16.09
CA SER A 311 -5.69 22.11 -15.44
C SER A 311 -4.98 23.47 -15.43
N LEU A 312 -4.23 23.76 -14.36
CA LEU A 312 -3.35 24.94 -14.29
C LEU A 312 -1.91 24.62 -14.73
N THR A 313 -1.58 23.36 -14.94
CA THR A 313 -0.20 22.89 -15.18
C THR A 313 0.01 22.36 -16.60
N ASP A 314 -1.05 21.97 -17.30
CA ASP A 314 -1.01 21.39 -18.65
C ASP A 314 -2.36 21.58 -19.38
N GLU A 315 -2.56 20.86 -20.51
CA GLU A 315 -3.75 20.97 -21.37
C GLU A 315 -4.93 20.08 -20.89
N ARG A 316 -4.81 19.39 -19.75
CA ARG A 316 -5.86 18.49 -19.25
C ARG A 316 -7.07 19.25 -18.74
N TRP A 317 -8.19 18.54 -18.75
CA TRP A 317 -9.42 18.92 -18.05
C TRP A 317 -9.74 17.92 -16.95
N PHE A 318 -10.32 18.44 -15.87
CA PHE A 318 -10.80 17.67 -14.74
C PHE A 318 -12.32 17.71 -14.65
N LEU A 319 -12.89 16.60 -14.16
CA LEU A 319 -14.32 16.43 -13.93
C LEU A 319 -14.53 15.79 -12.57
N LEU A 320 -15.32 16.41 -11.70
CA LEU A 320 -15.83 15.75 -10.50
C LEU A 320 -17.25 15.22 -10.76
N GLN A 321 -17.53 13.97 -10.38
CA GLN A 321 -18.88 13.37 -10.38
C GLN A 321 -19.18 12.74 -9.02
N ASP A 322 -20.33 13.07 -8.41
CA ASP A 322 -20.76 12.53 -7.11
C ASP A 322 -21.40 11.15 -7.32
N GLN A 323 -20.83 10.11 -6.72
CA GLN A 323 -21.40 8.75 -6.69
C GLN A 323 -21.82 8.43 -5.25
N PRO A 324 -23.02 8.84 -4.82
CA PRO A 324 -23.55 8.49 -3.51
C PRO A 324 -23.81 6.99 -3.35
N SER A 325 -24.05 6.54 -2.11
CA SER A 325 -24.23 5.12 -1.76
C SER A 325 -25.32 4.39 -2.55
N TYR A 326 -26.39 5.07 -2.95
CA TYR A 326 -27.43 4.48 -3.80
C TYR A 326 -27.04 4.33 -5.28
N HIS A 327 -25.91 4.91 -5.69
CA HIS A 327 -25.20 4.64 -6.94
C HIS A 327 -23.98 3.73 -6.75
N GLY A 328 -23.76 3.18 -5.54
CA GLY A 328 -22.68 2.23 -5.26
C GLY A 328 -21.31 2.85 -5.00
N GLY A 329 -21.24 4.14 -4.64
CA GLY A 329 -20.01 4.81 -4.21
C GLY A 329 -20.16 5.50 -2.85
N GLU A 330 -19.16 6.27 -2.43
CA GLU A 330 -19.16 6.98 -1.14
C GLU A 330 -19.04 8.52 -1.27
N GLY A 331 -19.07 9.06 -2.49
CA GLY A 331 -19.02 10.52 -2.73
C GLY A 331 -18.45 10.91 -4.09
N TYR A 332 -17.84 12.10 -4.15
CA TYR A 332 -17.19 12.59 -5.37
C TYR A 332 -16.00 11.73 -5.82
N MET A 333 -15.90 11.56 -7.14
CA MET A 333 -14.73 11.02 -7.82
C MET A 333 -14.19 12.06 -8.82
N LEU A 334 -12.87 12.18 -8.90
CA LEU A 334 -12.18 12.99 -9.89
C LEU A 334 -11.87 12.15 -11.13
N PHE A 335 -12.13 12.72 -12.30
CA PHE A 335 -11.79 12.18 -13.61
C PHE A 335 -10.94 13.20 -14.37
N GLU A 336 -10.12 12.73 -15.30
CA GLU A 336 -9.31 13.57 -16.17
C GLU A 336 -9.36 13.16 -17.64
N THR A 337 -9.12 14.13 -18.53
CA THR A 337 -8.99 13.94 -19.98
C THR A 337 -7.98 14.91 -20.58
N ASP A 338 -7.21 14.45 -21.57
CA ASP A 338 -6.34 15.29 -22.40
C ASP A 338 -7.07 15.93 -23.60
N ASP A 339 -8.32 15.50 -23.87
CA ASP A 339 -9.10 15.97 -25.03
C ASP A 339 -10.58 16.07 -24.64
N LEU A 340 -11.01 17.29 -24.29
CA LEU A 340 -12.39 17.58 -23.90
C LEU A 340 -13.41 17.22 -25.01
N SER A 341 -12.98 17.15 -26.27
CA SER A 341 -13.85 16.80 -27.41
C SER A 341 -14.07 15.30 -27.60
N SER A 342 -13.26 14.45 -26.96
CA SER A 342 -13.32 12.99 -27.10
C SER A 342 -14.52 12.36 -26.38
N GLY A 343 -14.86 12.89 -25.20
CA GLY A 343 -15.77 12.23 -24.25
C GLY A 343 -15.12 11.07 -23.48
N ASP A 344 -13.82 10.85 -23.66
CA ASP A 344 -13.05 9.82 -22.94
C ASP A 344 -12.50 10.45 -21.65
N TRP A 345 -12.93 9.92 -20.51
CA TRP A 345 -12.54 10.38 -19.18
C TRP A 345 -12.06 9.20 -18.36
N THR A 346 -10.92 9.36 -17.70
CA THR A 346 -10.30 8.32 -16.86
C THR A 346 -10.41 8.69 -15.40
N ALA A 347 -10.69 7.71 -14.52
CA ALA A 347 -10.76 7.99 -13.08
C ALA A 347 -9.37 8.27 -12.52
N ASN A 348 -9.23 9.37 -11.78
CA ASN A 348 -8.03 9.68 -11.01
C ASN A 348 -8.25 9.22 -9.57
N LEU A 349 -7.78 8.00 -9.27
CA LEU A 349 -7.94 7.36 -7.96
C LEU A 349 -7.06 7.98 -6.87
N ASP A 350 -6.14 8.87 -7.25
CA ASP A 350 -5.21 9.51 -6.33
C ASP A 350 -5.77 10.82 -5.73
N ALA A 351 -6.94 11.28 -6.17
CA ALA A 351 -7.53 12.54 -5.69
C ALA A 351 -8.00 12.45 -4.23
N GLU A 352 -7.48 13.33 -3.38
CA GLU A 352 -7.85 13.47 -1.97
C GLU A 352 -8.82 14.63 -1.81
N LEU A 353 -10.11 14.34 -1.92
CA LEU A 353 -11.15 15.34 -1.78
C LEU A 353 -11.48 15.61 -0.30
N PRO A 354 -12.07 16.77 0.03
CA PRO A 354 -12.59 17.05 1.37
C PRO A 354 -13.49 15.93 1.92
N ALA A 355 -13.70 15.86 3.24
CA ALA A 355 -14.58 14.84 3.82
C ALA A 355 -16.03 14.97 3.32
N SER A 356 -16.49 13.96 2.56
CA SER A 356 -17.86 13.83 2.04
C SER A 356 -18.36 15.06 1.26
N PRO A 357 -17.62 15.58 0.26
CA PRO A 357 -18.05 16.74 -0.49
C PRO A 357 -19.15 16.32 -1.47
N ARG A 358 -20.17 17.16 -1.62
CA ARG A 358 -21.29 16.93 -2.53
C ARG A 358 -21.61 18.17 -3.33
N HIS A 359 -22.12 17.93 -4.54
CA HIS A 359 -22.51 18.87 -5.60
C HIS A 359 -21.95 20.29 -5.40
N GLY A 360 -20.72 20.52 -5.86
CA GLY A 360 -20.06 21.82 -5.79
C GLY A 360 -19.38 22.17 -7.10
N SER A 361 -18.75 23.34 -7.16
CA SER A 361 -18.05 23.81 -8.37
C SER A 361 -16.64 24.23 -8.05
N VAL A 362 -15.74 24.09 -9.02
CA VAL A 362 -14.31 24.37 -8.84
C VAL A 362 -13.90 25.49 -9.77
N ILE A 363 -13.24 26.54 -9.23
CA ILE A 363 -12.69 27.63 -10.04
C ILE A 363 -11.19 27.86 -9.77
N PRO A 364 -10.42 28.24 -10.79
CA PRO A 364 -9.07 28.77 -10.58
C PRO A 364 -9.04 30.05 -9.75
N ILE A 365 -8.09 30.12 -8.81
CA ILE A 365 -7.84 31.28 -7.96
C ILE A 365 -6.37 31.69 -7.98
N THR A 366 -6.13 32.98 -7.75
CA THR A 366 -4.79 33.55 -7.64
C THR A 366 -4.18 33.22 -6.27
N ALA A 367 -2.86 33.35 -6.13
CA ALA A 367 -2.18 33.19 -4.84
C ALA A 367 -2.73 34.16 -3.77
N GLU A 368 -3.05 35.41 -4.14
CA GLU A 368 -3.60 36.41 -3.22
C GLU A 368 -4.99 36.00 -2.70
N GLU A 369 -5.85 35.45 -3.57
CA GLU A 369 -7.18 34.96 -3.18
C GLU A 369 -7.08 33.71 -2.30
N ARG A 370 -6.20 32.77 -2.64
CA ARG A 370 -5.95 31.57 -1.83
C ARG A 370 -5.43 31.93 -0.44
N ASP A 371 -4.41 32.78 -0.37
CA ASP A 371 -3.81 33.19 0.89
C ASP A 371 -4.80 34.04 1.72
N GLY A 372 -5.65 34.83 1.06
CA GLY A 372 -6.76 35.56 1.68
C GLY A 372 -7.80 34.62 2.31
N LEU A 373 -8.20 33.56 1.59
CA LEU A 373 -9.10 32.52 2.09
C LEU A 373 -8.49 31.80 3.30
N LEU A 374 -7.24 31.35 3.22
CA LEU A 374 -6.54 30.69 4.34
C LEU A 374 -6.40 31.61 5.56
N ALA A 375 -6.20 32.91 5.36
CA ALA A 375 -6.10 33.86 6.46
C ALA A 375 -7.45 34.15 7.14
N ALA A 376 -8.55 34.18 6.36
CA ALA A 376 -9.88 34.47 6.86
C ALA A 376 -10.57 33.22 7.47
N TYR A 377 -10.31 32.06 6.87
CA TYR A 377 -10.91 30.78 7.18
C TYR A 377 -9.81 29.73 7.38
N PRO A 378 -8.99 29.85 8.44
CA PRO A 378 -7.86 28.95 8.64
C PRO A 378 -8.33 27.49 8.77
N PRO A 379 -7.53 26.52 8.29
CA PRO A 379 -7.80 25.10 8.54
C PRO A 379 -7.78 24.81 10.05
N ALA A 380 -8.31 23.65 10.43
CA ALA A 380 -8.26 23.21 11.81
C ALA A 380 -6.79 23.15 12.28
N THR A 381 -6.46 23.86 13.36
CA THR A 381 -5.14 23.72 13.98
C THR A 381 -5.15 22.48 14.86
N PRO A 382 -4.20 21.56 14.70
CA PRO A 382 -4.09 20.41 15.60
C PRO A 382 -3.96 20.88 17.05
N PRO A 383 -4.52 20.16 18.03
CA PRO A 383 -4.28 20.47 19.43
C PRO A 383 -2.78 20.40 19.76
N VAL A 384 -2.35 21.09 20.81
CA VAL A 384 -0.95 21.05 21.28
C VAL A 384 -0.93 20.40 22.65
N THR A 385 -0.09 19.38 22.81
CA THR A 385 0.22 18.74 24.09
C THR A 385 1.64 19.11 24.52
N GLU A 386 1.83 19.35 25.83
CA GLU A 386 3.12 19.77 26.38
C GLU A 386 3.88 18.54 26.92
N HIS A 387 5.16 18.42 26.54
CA HIS A 387 6.07 17.33 26.89
C HIS A 387 7.41 17.89 27.36
N THR A 388 8.23 17.06 27.99
CA THR A 388 9.64 17.36 28.27
C THR A 388 10.52 16.18 27.87
N LEU A 389 11.74 16.49 27.43
CA LEU A 389 12.78 15.51 27.12
C LEU A 389 14.09 15.95 27.78
N THR A 390 14.61 15.14 28.69
CA THR A 390 15.91 15.37 29.34
C THR A 390 16.94 14.42 28.76
N ILE A 391 18.05 14.94 28.25
CA ILE A 391 19.16 14.20 27.66
C ILE A 391 20.39 14.43 28.54
N ASP A 392 21.06 13.36 28.98
CA ASP A 392 22.28 13.44 29.79
C ASP A 392 23.50 12.95 28.99
N ALA A 393 24.13 13.87 28.26
CA ALA A 393 25.29 13.57 27.42
C ALA A 393 26.57 13.25 28.22
N ASP A 394 26.59 13.58 29.52
CA ASP A 394 27.66 13.29 30.48
C ASP A 394 27.50 11.90 31.14
N ALA A 395 26.33 11.27 31.02
CA ALA A 395 26.06 9.96 31.61
C ALA A 395 26.82 8.82 30.90
N ALA A 396 26.86 7.65 31.54
CA ALA A 396 27.39 6.45 30.91
C ALA A 396 26.48 6.03 29.76
N ARG A 397 27.07 5.86 28.58
CA ARG A 397 26.40 5.49 27.34
C ARG A 397 26.45 3.98 27.14
N THR A 398 25.59 3.49 26.26
CA THR A 398 25.49 2.08 25.88
C THR A 398 25.94 1.94 24.44
N ALA A 399 26.95 1.12 24.16
CA ALA A 399 27.40 0.89 22.79
C ALA A 399 26.29 0.22 21.96
N MET A 400 26.17 0.63 20.70
CA MET A 400 25.27 0.04 19.73
C MET A 400 26.04 -0.93 18.83
N SER A 401 25.33 -1.93 18.30
CA SER A 401 25.89 -2.79 17.26
C SER A 401 26.08 -2.00 15.96
N ASP A 402 27.29 -2.03 15.39
CA ASP A 402 27.56 -1.51 14.04
C ASP A 402 26.73 -2.26 12.98
N ASP A 403 26.26 -3.46 13.31
CA ASP A 403 25.52 -4.34 12.42
C ASP A 403 23.99 -4.26 12.61
N LEU A 404 23.48 -3.31 13.42
CA LEU A 404 22.08 -3.33 13.89
C LEU A 404 21.03 -3.48 12.79
N TYR A 405 21.13 -2.76 11.68
CA TYR A 405 20.09 -2.78 10.64
C TYR A 405 20.57 -3.33 9.30
N GLY A 406 19.93 -4.41 8.87
CA GLY A 406 20.18 -5.03 7.58
C GLY A 406 18.89 -5.35 6.84
N VAL A 407 19.02 -6.13 5.77
CA VAL A 407 17.90 -6.51 4.90
C VAL A 407 17.70 -8.02 4.86
N PHE A 408 16.44 -8.42 4.83
CA PHE A 408 16.00 -9.80 4.63
C PHE A 408 15.66 -10.05 3.17
N TYR A 409 16.13 -11.16 2.60
CA TYR A 409 15.83 -11.54 1.23
C TYR A 409 15.41 -13.00 1.10
N GLU A 410 14.16 -13.19 0.65
CA GLU A 410 13.62 -14.47 0.21
C GLU A 410 12.96 -14.33 -1.17
N ASP A 411 12.91 -15.42 -1.94
CA ASP A 411 12.16 -15.47 -3.20
C ASP A 411 10.66 -15.66 -2.92
N ILE A 412 9.99 -14.58 -2.50
CA ILE A 412 8.54 -14.43 -2.31
C ILE A 412 8.05 -13.31 -3.22
N ASN A 413 6.78 -13.31 -3.64
CA ASN A 413 6.20 -12.22 -4.45
C ASN A 413 6.97 -11.91 -5.75
N TYR A 414 7.60 -12.93 -6.35
CA TYR A 414 8.53 -12.82 -7.49
C TYR A 414 9.78 -11.96 -7.21
N ALA A 415 10.23 -11.89 -5.95
CA ALA A 415 11.40 -11.11 -5.56
C ALA A 415 12.68 -11.51 -6.32
N ALA A 416 12.91 -12.81 -6.63
CA ALA A 416 14.04 -13.22 -7.46
C ALA A 416 13.64 -13.37 -8.93
N ASP A 417 12.99 -14.47 -9.31
CA ASP A 417 12.63 -14.76 -10.70
C ASP A 417 11.42 -13.90 -11.14
N GLY A 418 11.69 -12.87 -11.93
CA GLY A 418 10.71 -11.84 -12.31
C GLY A 418 10.91 -10.50 -11.59
N GLY A 419 11.80 -10.46 -10.59
CA GLY A 419 12.15 -9.28 -9.81
C GLY A 419 13.63 -8.94 -9.91
N LEU A 420 14.37 -9.12 -8.81
CA LEU A 420 15.77 -8.74 -8.67
C LEU A 420 16.66 -9.46 -9.70
N TYR A 421 16.34 -10.69 -10.12
CA TYR A 421 17.07 -11.38 -11.19
C TYR A 421 16.60 -10.88 -12.57
N ALA A 422 17.47 -10.19 -13.32
CA ALA A 422 17.10 -9.45 -14.54
C ALA A 422 16.78 -10.30 -15.79
N GLU A 423 16.53 -11.60 -15.66
CA GLU A 423 16.09 -12.45 -16.78
C GLU A 423 14.67 -12.09 -17.19
N LEU A 424 14.48 -11.68 -18.45
CA LEU A 424 13.14 -11.34 -18.94
C LEU A 424 12.35 -12.57 -19.43
N VAL A 425 13.05 -13.67 -19.75
CA VAL A 425 12.40 -14.89 -20.27
C VAL A 425 11.91 -15.77 -19.12
N ARG A 426 10.60 -15.80 -18.92
CA ARG A 426 9.95 -16.76 -18.02
C ARG A 426 9.99 -18.17 -18.61
N ASN A 427 10.23 -19.17 -17.76
CA ASN A 427 10.33 -20.58 -18.17
C ASN A 427 11.36 -20.81 -19.29
N ARG A 428 12.55 -20.22 -19.15
CA ARG A 428 13.63 -20.26 -20.16
C ARG A 428 14.11 -21.65 -20.58
N SER A 429 13.96 -22.66 -19.73
CA SER A 429 14.41 -24.05 -19.96
C SER A 429 13.29 -25.03 -20.27
N PHE A 430 12.03 -24.57 -20.38
CA PHE A 430 10.86 -25.44 -20.61
C PHE A 430 10.63 -26.49 -19.50
N GLU A 431 11.16 -26.25 -18.29
CA GLU A 431 11.10 -27.17 -17.14
C GLU A 431 9.96 -26.88 -16.17
N PHE A 432 9.12 -25.88 -16.43
CA PHE A 432 7.92 -25.63 -15.63
C PHE A 432 7.01 -26.87 -15.64
N ALA A 433 6.55 -27.28 -14.46
CA ALA A 433 5.80 -28.52 -14.29
C ALA A 433 4.60 -28.38 -13.36
N PRO A 434 3.56 -29.24 -13.51
CA PRO A 434 2.39 -29.27 -12.62
C PRO A 434 2.72 -29.49 -11.14
N THR A 435 3.90 -30.04 -10.83
CA THR A 435 4.41 -30.22 -9.46
C THR A 435 4.76 -28.91 -8.78
N ASP A 436 5.12 -27.91 -9.59
CA ASP A 436 5.56 -26.60 -9.14
C ASP A 436 4.33 -25.71 -8.94
N ASN A 437 3.42 -25.73 -9.92
CA ASN A 437 2.10 -25.13 -9.84
C ASN A 437 1.15 -25.92 -10.76
N ALA A 438 -0.08 -26.22 -10.31
CA ALA A 438 -0.99 -27.09 -11.06
C ALA A 438 -1.32 -26.59 -12.48
N SER A 439 -1.21 -25.28 -12.73
CA SER A 439 -1.41 -24.67 -14.04
C SER A 439 -0.18 -24.73 -14.95
N PHE A 440 1.00 -25.06 -14.40
CA PHE A 440 2.26 -25.01 -15.14
C PHE A 440 2.45 -26.22 -16.04
N THR A 441 3.01 -25.96 -17.22
CA THR A 441 3.45 -26.94 -18.20
C THR A 441 4.79 -26.48 -18.78
N GLY A 442 5.49 -27.35 -19.51
CA GLY A 442 6.71 -26.94 -20.19
C GLY A 442 6.51 -25.79 -21.19
N MET A 443 5.27 -25.54 -21.63
CA MET A 443 4.89 -24.41 -22.51
C MET A 443 4.34 -23.20 -21.75
N THR A 444 4.36 -23.17 -20.41
CA THR A 444 3.93 -21.99 -19.66
C THR A 444 4.76 -20.76 -20.07
N ALA A 445 4.08 -19.64 -20.31
CA ALA A 445 4.62 -18.40 -20.88
C ALA A 445 5.13 -18.51 -22.34
N TRP A 446 4.85 -19.62 -23.04
CA TRP A 446 5.26 -19.83 -24.42
C TRP A 446 4.06 -20.11 -25.35
N GLU A 447 3.97 -19.33 -26.42
CA GLU A 447 3.02 -19.54 -27.50
C GLU A 447 3.71 -20.06 -28.77
N VAL A 448 2.97 -20.83 -29.57
CA VAL A 448 3.46 -21.29 -30.87
C VAL A 448 3.31 -20.20 -31.91
N VAL A 449 4.38 -19.94 -32.67
CA VAL A 449 4.36 -19.03 -33.82
C VAL A 449 4.26 -19.84 -35.10
N ASP A 450 3.13 -19.69 -35.79
CA ASP A 450 2.82 -20.41 -37.02
C ASP A 450 3.54 -19.83 -38.24
N GLY A 451 4.26 -20.70 -38.96
CA GLY A 451 4.95 -20.38 -40.21
C GLY A 451 4.49 -21.28 -41.36
N ALA A 452 5.42 -22.04 -41.93
CA ALA A 452 5.16 -22.97 -43.02
C ALA A 452 4.39 -24.25 -42.64
N GLY A 453 3.86 -24.34 -41.41
CA GLY A 453 3.29 -25.57 -40.82
C GLY A 453 4.35 -26.43 -40.11
N GLY A 454 3.93 -27.15 -39.07
CA GLY A 454 4.81 -27.98 -38.27
C GLY A 454 4.19 -28.39 -36.92
N THR A 455 5.00 -29.04 -36.07
CA THR A 455 4.66 -29.30 -34.67
C THR A 455 5.69 -28.63 -33.75
N VAL A 456 5.20 -28.15 -32.62
CA VAL A 456 6.01 -27.58 -31.54
C VAL A 456 5.56 -28.23 -30.25
N GLU A 457 6.50 -28.83 -29.51
CA GLU A 457 6.23 -29.52 -28.25
C GLU A 457 7.46 -29.47 -27.35
N VAL A 458 7.26 -29.62 -26.04
CA VAL A 458 8.35 -29.86 -25.09
C VAL A 458 8.64 -31.36 -25.06
N ALA A 459 9.90 -31.72 -25.25
CA ALA A 459 10.37 -33.10 -25.24
C ALA A 459 11.39 -33.31 -24.12
N SER A 460 11.50 -34.56 -23.66
CA SER A 460 12.48 -35.00 -22.67
C SER A 460 13.01 -36.36 -23.07
N GLU A 461 14.06 -36.35 -23.89
CA GLU A 461 14.76 -37.57 -24.30
C GLU A 461 16.17 -37.57 -23.74
N ARG A 462 16.52 -38.57 -22.91
CA ARG A 462 17.82 -38.62 -22.22
C ARG A 462 19.05 -38.51 -23.14
N ALA A 463 18.97 -39.05 -24.35
CA ALA A 463 20.04 -38.95 -25.34
C ALA A 463 20.18 -37.53 -25.95
N GLU A 464 19.24 -36.64 -25.66
CA GLU A 464 19.13 -35.30 -26.18
C GLU A 464 19.03 -34.23 -25.10
N TRP A 465 19.07 -34.57 -23.82
CA TRP A 465 19.20 -33.60 -22.73
C TRP A 465 20.43 -32.70 -22.91
N LEU A 466 20.34 -31.46 -22.42
CA LEU A 466 21.48 -30.57 -22.43
C LEU A 466 22.57 -31.08 -21.48
N ASN A 467 22.15 -31.51 -20.28
CA ASN A 467 22.95 -32.22 -19.27
C ASN A 467 22.01 -33.00 -18.33
N ASP A 468 22.52 -33.67 -17.28
CA ASP A 468 21.67 -34.46 -16.38
C ASP A 468 20.79 -33.62 -15.41
N SER A 469 21.07 -32.32 -15.28
CA SER A 469 20.30 -31.35 -14.46
C SER A 469 19.27 -30.56 -15.27
N ASN A 470 19.41 -30.46 -16.59
CA ASN A 470 18.46 -29.86 -17.52
C ASN A 470 17.92 -30.94 -18.48
N ARG A 471 16.65 -31.33 -18.26
CA ARG A 471 16.06 -32.54 -18.85
C ARG A 471 14.93 -32.27 -19.84
N ALA A 472 14.54 -31.02 -20.06
CA ALA A 472 13.49 -30.64 -20.99
C ALA A 472 14.04 -29.72 -22.07
N TYR A 473 13.48 -29.79 -23.27
CA TYR A 473 13.80 -28.84 -24.33
C TYR A 473 12.62 -28.70 -25.28
N LEU A 474 12.54 -27.58 -25.97
CA LEU A 474 11.54 -27.37 -27.02
C LEU A 474 11.97 -28.08 -28.30
N ARG A 475 11.11 -28.92 -28.87
CA ARG A 475 11.26 -29.55 -30.19
C ARG A 475 10.31 -28.91 -31.19
N ILE A 476 10.87 -28.43 -32.30
CA ILE A 476 10.15 -27.86 -33.43
C ILE A 476 10.41 -28.73 -34.66
N GLU A 477 9.38 -29.39 -35.17
CA GLU A 477 9.41 -30.08 -36.47
C GLU A 477 8.73 -29.18 -37.52
N ALA A 478 9.53 -28.48 -38.31
CA ALA A 478 9.00 -27.49 -39.26
C ALA A 478 8.97 -28.03 -40.70
N ASP A 479 7.88 -27.77 -41.43
CA ASP A 479 7.76 -28.04 -42.88
C ASP A 479 8.46 -26.96 -43.73
N GLY A 480 8.89 -25.86 -43.11
CA GLY A 480 9.56 -24.74 -43.75
C GLY A 480 9.92 -23.62 -42.77
N PRO A 481 10.32 -22.43 -43.26
CA PRO A 481 10.71 -21.31 -42.41
C PRO A 481 9.52 -20.72 -41.62
N GLY A 482 9.84 -20.00 -40.53
CA GLY A 482 8.89 -19.17 -39.78
C GLY A 482 8.19 -19.85 -38.61
N VAL A 483 8.32 -21.17 -38.45
CA VAL A 483 7.80 -21.90 -37.28
C VAL A 483 8.69 -21.65 -36.07
N GLY A 484 8.10 -21.40 -34.91
CA GLY A 484 8.86 -21.15 -33.69
C GLY A 484 7.97 -20.91 -32.47
N VAL A 485 8.48 -20.10 -31.55
CA VAL A 485 7.77 -19.75 -30.31
C VAL A 485 7.89 -18.27 -29.99
N ARG A 486 6.94 -17.80 -29.19
CA ARG A 486 6.88 -16.47 -28.59
C ARG A 486 6.85 -16.64 -27.07
N ASN A 487 7.69 -15.91 -26.34
CA ASN A 487 7.62 -15.85 -24.87
C ASN A 487 6.82 -14.62 -24.44
N GLU A 488 5.96 -14.81 -23.45
CA GLU A 488 5.10 -13.78 -22.87
C GLU A 488 5.82 -12.94 -21.82
N GLY A 489 6.85 -13.49 -21.17
CA GLY A 489 7.59 -12.82 -20.11
C GLY A 489 6.93 -13.04 -18.76
N TYR A 490 7.23 -12.15 -17.83
CA TYR A 490 6.53 -12.04 -16.56
C TYR A 490 5.39 -11.04 -16.70
N ASN A 491 4.27 -11.30 -16.03
CA ASN A 491 3.10 -10.41 -15.98
C ASN A 491 2.59 -9.94 -17.36
N SER A 492 2.64 -8.62 -17.61
CA SER A 492 2.19 -7.95 -18.83
C SER A 492 3.13 -8.14 -20.03
N GLY A 493 4.40 -8.45 -19.82
CA GLY A 493 5.38 -8.53 -20.90
C GLY A 493 6.83 -8.29 -20.55
N PHE A 494 7.59 -7.90 -21.57
CA PHE A 494 8.98 -7.48 -21.46
C PHE A 494 9.01 -5.96 -21.45
N ALA A 495 9.44 -5.37 -20.34
CA ALA A 495 9.86 -3.98 -20.29
C ALA A 495 11.10 -3.76 -21.15
N ILE A 496 10.95 -2.94 -22.19
CA ILE A 496 12.04 -2.56 -23.07
C ILE A 496 12.07 -1.06 -23.30
N GLU A 497 13.27 -0.50 -23.45
CA GLU A 497 13.47 0.92 -23.64
C GLU A 497 13.97 1.26 -25.04
N ARG A 498 13.56 2.42 -25.57
CA ARG A 498 14.01 2.92 -26.86
C ARG A 498 15.54 3.09 -26.86
N GLY A 499 16.20 2.24 -27.64
CA GLY A 499 17.65 2.27 -27.79
C GLY A 499 18.41 1.43 -26.77
N GLY A 500 17.69 0.88 -25.77
CA GLY A 500 18.14 -0.16 -24.86
C GLY A 500 18.68 -1.37 -25.61
N LYS A 501 19.62 -2.07 -25.00
CA LYS A 501 20.35 -3.19 -25.61
C LYS A 501 20.12 -4.44 -24.79
N TYR A 502 19.86 -5.54 -25.47
CA TYR A 502 19.53 -6.81 -24.83
C TYR A 502 20.42 -7.91 -25.38
N ASP A 503 21.00 -8.71 -24.50
CA ASP A 503 21.83 -9.85 -24.84
C ASP A 503 20.95 -11.11 -24.88
N PHE A 504 20.74 -11.62 -26.10
CA PHE A 504 19.98 -12.85 -26.33
C PHE A 504 20.93 -14.04 -26.42
N THR A 505 20.61 -15.12 -25.70
CA THR A 505 21.28 -16.42 -25.81
C THR A 505 20.27 -17.56 -25.90
N VAL A 506 20.67 -18.66 -26.55
CA VAL A 506 19.89 -19.89 -26.62
C VAL A 506 20.82 -21.07 -26.91
N PHE A 507 20.60 -22.21 -26.29
CA PHE A 507 21.16 -23.47 -26.74
C PHE A 507 20.30 -24.00 -27.88
N ALA A 508 20.93 -24.23 -29.04
CA ALA A 508 20.24 -24.70 -30.22
C ALA A 508 20.89 -25.97 -30.77
N ARG A 509 20.06 -26.93 -31.17
CA ARG A 509 20.46 -28.18 -31.84
C ARG A 509 19.58 -28.40 -33.07
N SER A 510 20.20 -28.72 -34.20
CA SER A 510 19.47 -29.08 -35.42
C SER A 510 20.31 -30.00 -36.31
N ASP A 511 19.64 -30.90 -37.02
CA ASP A 511 20.21 -31.80 -38.02
C ASP A 511 20.47 -31.08 -39.36
N VAL A 512 19.80 -29.96 -39.59
CA VAL A 512 19.94 -29.11 -40.76
C VAL A 512 20.46 -27.72 -40.38
N ARG A 513 21.03 -27.00 -41.34
CA ARG A 513 21.45 -25.61 -41.10
C ARG A 513 20.22 -24.73 -40.93
N GLN A 514 20.11 -24.12 -39.76
CA GLN A 514 19.03 -23.21 -39.42
C GLN A 514 19.51 -21.75 -39.41
N ARG A 515 18.56 -20.85 -39.67
CA ARG A 515 18.76 -19.41 -39.55
C ARG A 515 17.68 -18.86 -38.63
N LEU A 516 17.99 -18.80 -37.34
CA LEU A 516 17.06 -18.34 -36.31
C LEU A 516 16.80 -16.84 -36.49
N THR A 517 15.55 -16.44 -36.57
CA THR A 517 15.14 -15.04 -36.42
C THR A 517 14.75 -14.83 -34.97
N VAL A 518 15.32 -13.80 -34.35
CA VAL A 518 14.98 -13.37 -32.99
C VAL A 518 14.44 -11.96 -33.10
N SER A 519 13.23 -11.71 -32.59
CA SER A 519 12.60 -10.40 -32.57
C SER A 519 11.98 -10.06 -31.22
N LEU A 520 11.88 -8.77 -30.95
CA LEU A 520 11.00 -8.20 -29.93
C LEU A 520 9.82 -7.60 -30.67
N GLU A 521 8.61 -7.98 -30.30
CA GLU A 521 7.38 -7.62 -31.00
C GLU A 521 6.30 -7.16 -30.03
N SER A 522 5.30 -6.42 -30.51
CA SER A 522 4.08 -6.15 -29.74
C SER A 522 3.33 -7.45 -29.44
N ALA A 523 2.47 -7.44 -28.41
CA ALA A 523 1.66 -8.60 -28.03
C ALA A 523 0.88 -9.19 -29.23
N ASP A 524 0.30 -8.35 -30.08
CA ASP A 524 -0.43 -8.76 -31.29
C ASP A 524 0.47 -9.15 -32.49
N GLY A 525 1.79 -8.93 -32.39
CA GLY A 525 2.77 -9.15 -33.46
C GLY A 525 2.72 -8.15 -34.62
N ALA A 526 1.95 -7.07 -34.53
CA ALA A 526 1.85 -6.05 -35.59
C ALA A 526 3.12 -5.18 -35.69
N THR A 527 3.81 -4.97 -34.57
CA THR A 527 4.98 -4.10 -34.48
C THR A 527 6.23 -4.89 -34.10
N THR A 528 7.36 -4.60 -34.74
CA THR A 528 8.66 -5.18 -34.40
C THR A 528 9.58 -4.11 -33.83
N TYR A 529 9.96 -4.26 -32.56
CA TYR A 529 10.81 -3.33 -31.83
C TYR A 529 12.31 -3.59 -32.04
N ALA A 530 12.69 -4.86 -32.19
CA ALA A 530 14.04 -5.27 -32.54
C ALA A 530 14.02 -6.56 -33.35
N ARG A 531 15.02 -6.75 -34.24
CA ARG A 531 15.16 -8.00 -34.99
C ARG A 531 16.60 -8.32 -35.32
N LYS A 532 16.98 -9.58 -35.14
CA LYS A 532 18.27 -10.15 -35.57
C LYS A 532 18.11 -11.55 -36.13
N THR A 533 19.19 -12.02 -36.72
CA THR A 533 19.25 -13.34 -37.32
C THR A 533 20.57 -14.02 -36.98
N ILE A 534 20.51 -15.24 -36.46
CA ILE A 534 21.67 -16.03 -36.03
C ILE A 534 21.72 -17.34 -36.83
N ARG A 535 22.92 -17.87 -37.07
CA ARG A 535 23.11 -19.16 -37.75
C ARG A 535 23.29 -20.27 -36.72
N VAL A 536 22.56 -21.36 -36.90
CA VAL A 536 22.77 -22.62 -36.19
C VAL A 536 23.29 -23.63 -37.22
N ASN A 537 24.37 -24.32 -36.87
CA ASN A 537 24.94 -25.35 -37.72
C ASN A 537 24.11 -26.64 -37.64
N GLY A 538 23.89 -27.29 -38.77
CA GLY A 538 23.21 -28.60 -38.83
C GLY A 538 24.14 -29.74 -38.40
N SER A 539 24.67 -29.68 -37.17
CA SER A 539 25.59 -30.69 -36.64
C SER A 539 24.92 -31.69 -35.70
N ASP A 540 23.64 -31.48 -35.41
CA ASP A 540 22.85 -32.24 -34.44
C ASP A 540 23.53 -32.39 -33.07
N THR A 541 24.13 -31.30 -32.59
CA THR A 541 24.72 -31.20 -31.25
C THR A 541 24.31 -29.87 -30.64
N TRP A 542 24.07 -29.85 -29.32
CA TRP A 542 23.78 -28.63 -28.59
C TRP A 542 24.93 -27.64 -28.71
N ARG A 543 24.60 -26.40 -29.04
CA ARG A 543 25.53 -25.28 -29.02
C ARG A 543 24.81 -24.02 -28.59
N GLN A 544 25.39 -23.30 -27.65
CA GLN A 544 24.93 -21.96 -27.34
C GLN A 544 25.23 -21.01 -28.51
N VAL A 545 24.22 -20.27 -28.94
CA VAL A 545 24.36 -19.17 -29.90
C VAL A 545 23.86 -17.88 -29.25
N ARG A 546 24.40 -16.73 -29.68
CA ARG A 546 24.11 -15.43 -29.07
C ARG A 546 24.02 -14.30 -30.08
N THR A 547 23.20 -13.29 -29.78
CA THR A 547 23.13 -12.01 -30.51
C THR A 547 22.80 -10.87 -29.56
N LYS A 548 22.87 -9.64 -30.08
CA LYS A 548 22.44 -8.44 -29.37
C LYS A 548 21.28 -7.79 -30.10
N LEU A 549 20.22 -7.50 -29.36
CA LEU A 549 19.07 -6.71 -29.83
C LEU A 549 19.25 -5.26 -29.39
N ARG A 550 18.66 -4.35 -30.16
CA ARG A 550 18.53 -2.95 -29.77
C ARG A 550 17.10 -2.53 -30.09
N ALA A 551 16.33 -2.22 -29.06
CA ALA A 551 14.95 -1.82 -29.20
C ALA A 551 14.85 -0.44 -29.85
N ASN A 552 13.75 -0.19 -30.56
CA ASN A 552 13.49 1.06 -31.27
C ASN A 552 12.32 1.87 -30.65
N ALA A 553 11.70 1.36 -29.58
CA ALA A 553 10.59 1.94 -28.83
C ALA A 553 10.76 1.60 -27.34
N THR A 554 10.09 2.37 -26.48
CA THR A 554 9.91 2.06 -25.06
C THR A 554 8.50 1.50 -24.91
N VAL A 555 8.37 0.29 -24.37
CA VAL A 555 7.10 -0.40 -24.08
C VAL A 555 7.31 -1.37 -22.91
N ASP A 556 6.25 -1.70 -22.20
CA ASP A 556 6.17 -2.65 -21.08
C ASP A 556 5.62 -4.04 -21.50
N ASP A 557 4.95 -4.09 -22.65
CA ASP A 557 4.21 -5.26 -23.15
C ASP A 557 4.93 -6.07 -24.25
N ALA A 558 6.24 -5.90 -24.44
CA ALA A 558 6.91 -6.58 -25.55
C ALA A 558 6.95 -8.12 -25.37
N ARG A 559 7.14 -8.83 -26.49
CA ARG A 559 7.24 -10.29 -26.55
C ARG A 559 8.51 -10.72 -27.28
N LEU A 560 9.20 -11.74 -26.77
CA LEU A 560 10.35 -12.34 -27.44
C LEU A 560 9.89 -13.42 -28.43
N VAL A 561 10.22 -13.27 -29.71
CA VAL A 561 9.87 -14.23 -30.76
C VAL A 561 11.12 -14.89 -31.34
N VAL A 562 11.13 -16.23 -31.39
CA VAL A 562 12.24 -17.03 -31.94
C VAL A 562 11.72 -18.03 -32.97
N THR A 563 12.10 -17.86 -34.24
CA THR A 563 11.62 -18.71 -35.35
C THR A 563 12.74 -19.33 -36.19
N GLY A 564 12.50 -20.56 -36.66
CA GLY A 564 13.38 -21.32 -37.54
C GLY A 564 13.41 -20.80 -38.98
N GLY A 565 14.48 -21.13 -39.71
CA GLY A 565 14.74 -20.60 -41.05
C GLY A 565 14.60 -21.61 -42.20
N ALA A 566 14.34 -22.88 -41.90
CA ALA A 566 14.25 -23.97 -42.87
C ALA A 566 13.43 -25.14 -42.32
N ALA A 567 12.97 -26.02 -43.22
CA ALA A 567 12.34 -27.29 -42.84
C ALA A 567 13.33 -28.23 -42.15
N GLY A 568 12.86 -29.02 -41.19
CA GLY A 568 13.67 -29.97 -40.40
C GLY A 568 13.39 -29.86 -38.90
N THR A 569 14.18 -30.58 -38.08
CA THR A 569 14.02 -30.56 -36.63
C THR A 569 14.95 -29.53 -36.01
N LEU A 570 14.39 -28.57 -35.28
CA LEU A 570 15.10 -27.60 -34.46
C LEU A 570 14.74 -27.85 -33.00
N ARG A 571 15.75 -27.89 -32.14
CA ARG A 571 15.58 -27.95 -30.70
C ARG A 571 16.19 -26.73 -30.05
N LEU A 572 15.47 -26.15 -29.10
CA LEU A 572 15.85 -24.95 -28.36
C LEU A 572 15.75 -25.23 -26.85
N ASP A 573 16.66 -24.67 -26.09
CA ASP A 573 16.74 -24.79 -24.64
C ASP A 573 17.50 -23.58 -24.07
N MET A 574 17.30 -23.26 -22.79
CA MET A 574 17.91 -22.12 -22.10
C MET A 574 17.82 -20.83 -22.93
N VAL A 575 16.60 -20.49 -23.38
CA VAL A 575 16.33 -19.25 -24.12
C VAL A 575 16.37 -18.09 -23.13
N SER A 576 17.28 -17.15 -23.32
CA SER A 576 17.50 -16.07 -22.36
C SER A 576 17.59 -14.72 -23.07
N LEU A 577 17.04 -13.70 -22.44
CA LEU A 577 17.15 -12.31 -22.85
C LEU A 577 17.40 -11.43 -21.64
N PHE A 578 18.64 -10.96 -21.52
CA PHE A 578 19.04 -10.04 -20.46
C PHE A 578 19.14 -8.60 -20.94
N PRO A 579 18.66 -7.61 -20.18
CA PRO A 579 19.00 -6.21 -20.42
C PRO A 579 20.51 -5.98 -20.24
N ARG A 580 21.01 -4.88 -20.80
CA ARG A 580 22.41 -4.46 -20.61
C ARG A 580 22.62 -3.46 -19.50
N ASP A 581 21.59 -2.66 -19.23
CA ASP A 581 21.47 -1.98 -17.93
C ASP A 581 21.03 -3.04 -16.95
N THR A 582 21.99 -3.47 -16.17
CA THR A 582 21.84 -4.28 -14.97
C THR A 582 22.69 -3.60 -13.92
N TRP A 583 22.40 -3.85 -12.64
CA TRP A 583 23.13 -3.26 -11.53
C TRP A 583 24.64 -3.37 -11.72
N VAL A 584 25.33 -2.24 -11.55
CA VAL A 584 26.79 -2.16 -11.60
C VAL A 584 27.28 -1.82 -10.19
N GLY A 585 27.54 -2.87 -9.41
CA GLY A 585 28.00 -2.71 -8.05
C GLY A 585 29.42 -2.14 -7.96
N PRO A 586 29.76 -1.51 -6.82
CA PRO A 586 31.03 -0.83 -6.62
C PRO A 586 32.23 -1.78 -6.53
N VAL A 587 32.02 -3.07 -6.25
CA VAL A 587 33.09 -4.07 -6.06
C VAL A 587 33.15 -5.04 -7.23
N ASN A 588 32.05 -5.74 -7.51
CA ASN A 588 31.95 -6.83 -8.48
C ASN A 588 31.64 -6.34 -9.91
N GLY A 589 31.23 -5.08 -10.05
CA GLY A 589 30.89 -4.46 -11.32
C GLY A 589 29.54 -4.93 -11.84
N ARG A 590 29.45 -5.22 -13.14
CA ARG A 590 28.16 -5.53 -13.77
C ARG A 590 27.64 -6.91 -13.33
N SER A 591 26.52 -6.93 -12.64
CA SER A 591 25.87 -8.13 -12.11
C SER A 591 24.69 -8.62 -12.99
N VAL A 592 24.03 -9.68 -12.53
CA VAL A 592 22.77 -10.20 -13.09
C VAL A 592 21.52 -9.53 -12.50
N LEU A 593 21.69 -8.55 -11.61
CA LEU A 593 20.59 -7.95 -10.86
C LEU A 593 19.93 -6.81 -11.65
N ARG A 594 18.63 -6.64 -11.44
CA ARG A 594 17.84 -5.52 -11.96
C ARG A 594 18.26 -4.23 -11.26
N GLU A 595 18.54 -3.18 -12.03
CA GLU A 595 19.25 -1.99 -11.53
C GLU A 595 18.44 -1.19 -10.52
N ASP A 596 17.17 -0.91 -10.79
CA ASP A 596 16.28 -0.12 -9.92
C ASP A 596 16.05 -0.79 -8.57
N LEU A 597 15.78 -2.11 -8.55
CA LEU A 597 15.61 -2.87 -7.31
C LEU A 597 16.91 -2.94 -6.49
N ALA A 598 18.04 -3.24 -7.13
CA ALA A 598 19.32 -3.30 -6.44
C ALA A 598 19.74 -1.92 -5.91
N GLN A 599 19.47 -0.84 -6.65
CA GLN A 599 19.75 0.53 -6.21
C GLN A 599 18.92 0.90 -4.99
N LYS A 600 17.63 0.58 -4.95
CA LYS A 600 16.80 0.88 -3.77
C LYS A 600 17.30 0.17 -2.50
N VAL A 601 17.82 -1.06 -2.63
CA VAL A 601 18.46 -1.78 -1.51
C VAL A 601 19.77 -1.10 -1.11
N ALA A 602 20.59 -0.69 -2.09
CA ALA A 602 21.83 0.04 -1.81
C ALA A 602 21.59 1.38 -1.10
N ASP A 603 20.50 2.07 -1.44
CA ASP A 603 20.10 3.35 -0.83
C ASP A 603 19.63 3.20 0.63
N LEU A 604 19.43 1.97 1.13
CA LEU A 604 19.21 1.69 2.56
C LEU A 604 20.51 1.68 3.36
N GLU A 605 21.67 1.51 2.72
CA GLU A 605 22.98 1.29 3.36
C GLU A 605 22.97 0.14 4.41
N PRO A 606 22.51 -1.09 4.05
CA PRO A 606 22.37 -2.17 5.02
C PRO A 606 23.72 -2.68 5.55
N SER A 607 23.79 -3.01 6.84
CA SER A 607 24.97 -3.63 7.45
C SER A 607 25.08 -5.13 7.13
N PHE A 608 23.96 -5.83 6.94
CA PHE A 608 23.92 -7.24 6.58
C PHE A 608 22.83 -7.57 5.55
N LEU A 609 23.01 -8.71 4.86
CA LEU A 609 22.02 -9.32 3.97
C LEU A 609 21.71 -10.74 4.44
N ARG A 610 20.50 -10.97 4.98
CA ARG A 610 19.97 -12.29 5.35
C ARG A 610 19.38 -12.98 4.11
N PHE A 611 19.87 -14.18 3.76
CA PHE A 611 19.42 -14.94 2.59
C PHE A 611 19.63 -16.46 2.78
N PRO A 612 19.15 -17.34 1.90
CA PRO A 612 18.05 -17.14 0.96
C PRO A 612 16.69 -17.27 1.66
N GLY A 613 16.69 -17.47 2.99
CA GLY A 613 15.50 -17.71 3.82
C GLY A 613 14.46 -16.61 3.67
N GLY A 614 13.24 -16.72 4.20
CA GLY A 614 12.81 -17.60 5.28
C GLY A 614 12.26 -18.95 4.81
N CYS A 615 10.98 -19.02 4.47
CA CYS A 615 10.28 -20.29 4.30
C CYS A 615 10.76 -21.14 3.12
N VAL A 616 11.45 -20.54 2.14
CA VAL A 616 12.09 -21.27 1.05
C VAL A 616 13.19 -22.24 1.50
N THR A 617 13.68 -22.16 2.75
CA THR A 617 14.59 -23.18 3.31
C THR A 617 13.87 -24.43 3.79
N ASN A 618 12.55 -24.42 3.99
CA ASN A 618 11.78 -25.50 4.65
C ASN A 618 10.92 -26.32 3.67
N VAL A 619 11.48 -26.69 2.51
CA VAL A 619 10.73 -27.31 1.40
C VAL A 619 11.10 -28.78 1.13
N GLY A 620 10.08 -29.59 0.87
CA GLY A 620 10.13 -30.93 0.30
C GLY A 620 11.14 -31.95 0.87
N THR A 621 12.12 -32.39 0.07
CA THR A 621 13.10 -33.43 0.43
C THR A 621 14.51 -32.86 0.61
N PHE A 622 15.33 -33.58 1.38
CA PHE A 622 16.76 -33.30 1.59
C PHE A 622 17.68 -33.96 0.56
N ASP A 623 17.13 -34.75 -0.36
CA ASP A 623 17.90 -35.36 -1.45
C ASP A 623 18.21 -34.31 -2.53
N THR A 624 19.38 -34.40 -3.16
CA THR A 624 19.71 -33.57 -4.33
C THR A 624 18.84 -33.94 -5.54
N TYR A 625 18.73 -33.05 -6.51
CA TYR A 625 18.04 -33.30 -7.78
C TYR A 625 18.57 -34.58 -8.45
N LEU A 626 19.89 -34.77 -8.46
CA LEU A 626 20.51 -35.92 -9.11
C LEU A 626 20.35 -37.23 -8.31
N GLU A 627 20.37 -37.18 -6.97
CA GLU A 627 20.09 -38.36 -6.12
C GLU A 627 18.66 -38.87 -6.30
N SER A 628 17.70 -37.98 -6.54
CA SER A 628 16.31 -38.34 -6.86
C SER A 628 16.09 -38.82 -8.31
N ASP A 629 17.16 -38.95 -9.11
CA ASP A 629 17.07 -39.15 -10.57
C ASP A 629 16.16 -38.10 -11.24
N GLY A 630 16.28 -36.84 -10.81
CA GLY A 630 15.57 -35.67 -11.32
C GLY A 630 14.06 -35.72 -11.16
N GLN A 631 13.54 -36.54 -10.24
CA GLN A 631 12.10 -36.66 -9.99
C GLN A 631 11.61 -35.63 -8.97
N ASP A 632 12.44 -35.29 -7.97
CA ASP A 632 11.99 -34.45 -6.87
C ASP A 632 12.16 -32.98 -7.22
N ARG A 633 11.02 -32.31 -7.36
CA ARG A 633 10.90 -30.87 -7.65
C ARG A 633 10.69 -30.01 -6.43
N ARG A 634 10.46 -30.62 -5.26
CA ARG A 634 10.32 -29.92 -3.98
C ARG A 634 11.51 -30.35 -3.15
N ARG A 635 12.60 -29.59 -3.20
CA ARG A 635 13.84 -29.91 -2.51
C ARG A 635 14.24 -28.76 -1.62
N THR A 636 14.68 -29.06 -0.40
CA THR A 636 15.23 -28.08 0.56
C THR A 636 16.30 -27.25 -0.15
N TYR A 637 16.37 -25.95 0.11
CA TYR A 637 17.28 -25.04 -0.59
C TYR A 637 18.74 -25.48 -0.39
N GLN A 638 19.37 -25.97 -1.45
CA GLN A 638 20.70 -26.58 -1.40
C GLN A 638 21.70 -25.67 -2.11
N TRP A 639 22.53 -24.96 -1.35
CA TRP A 639 23.44 -23.94 -1.89
C TRP A 639 24.34 -24.47 -3.02
N LYS A 640 24.81 -25.73 -2.92
CA LYS A 640 25.64 -26.38 -3.94
C LYS A 640 24.94 -26.57 -5.29
N GLU A 641 23.61 -26.64 -5.33
CA GLU A 641 22.82 -26.72 -6.58
C GLU A 641 22.61 -25.33 -7.23
N THR A 642 23.00 -24.25 -6.54
CA THR A 642 22.74 -22.87 -6.96
C THR A 642 23.98 -22.14 -7.50
N ILE A 643 25.15 -22.80 -7.50
CA ILE A 643 26.40 -22.22 -8.01
C ILE A 643 26.80 -22.86 -9.35
N GLY A 644 27.73 -22.23 -10.07
CA GLY A 644 28.19 -22.73 -11.37
C GLY A 644 27.32 -22.26 -12.54
N PRO A 645 27.54 -22.81 -13.74
CA PRO A 645 26.81 -22.42 -14.94
C PRO A 645 25.30 -22.62 -14.75
N VAL A 646 24.52 -21.60 -15.10
CA VAL A 646 23.08 -21.57 -14.88
C VAL A 646 22.34 -22.70 -15.61
N GLU A 647 22.84 -23.15 -16.77
CA GLU A 647 22.28 -24.30 -17.49
C GLU A 647 22.53 -25.64 -16.79
N GLU A 648 23.38 -25.70 -15.76
CA GLU A 648 23.66 -26.89 -14.94
C GLU A 648 22.95 -26.84 -13.58
N ARG A 649 22.28 -25.73 -13.25
CA ARG A 649 21.48 -25.55 -12.02
C ARG A 649 20.08 -26.15 -12.23
N PRO A 650 19.66 -27.14 -11.43
CA PRO A 650 18.34 -27.75 -11.57
C PRO A 650 17.25 -26.80 -11.04
N THR A 651 16.15 -26.65 -11.79
CA THR A 651 15.02 -25.86 -11.31
C THR A 651 14.34 -26.53 -10.09
N ASN A 652 13.63 -25.74 -9.27
CA ASN A 652 12.97 -26.20 -8.04
C ASN A 652 11.58 -25.57 -7.88
N TRP A 653 10.77 -26.15 -7.01
CA TRP A 653 9.52 -25.55 -6.54
C TRP A 653 9.81 -24.48 -5.50
N ASN A 654 9.18 -23.33 -5.65
CA ASN A 654 9.20 -22.25 -4.67
C ASN A 654 8.11 -22.49 -3.62
N PHE A 655 8.43 -22.31 -2.33
CA PHE A 655 7.47 -22.41 -1.20
C PHE A 655 6.18 -21.63 -1.46
N TRP A 656 6.29 -20.47 -2.10
CA TRP A 656 5.21 -19.52 -2.41
C TRP A 656 4.43 -19.86 -3.69
N GLY A 657 4.51 -21.11 -4.18
CA GLY A 657 3.57 -21.64 -5.18
C GLY A 657 3.97 -21.41 -6.64
N TYR A 658 5.24 -21.13 -6.92
CA TYR A 658 5.79 -20.98 -8.27
C TYR A 658 7.10 -21.77 -8.47
N ASN A 659 7.89 -21.42 -9.50
CA ASN A 659 9.12 -22.11 -9.88
C ASN A 659 10.36 -21.26 -9.59
N GLN A 660 11.43 -21.88 -9.09
CA GLN A 660 12.74 -21.26 -8.90
C GLN A 660 13.72 -21.75 -9.96
N THR A 661 14.36 -20.82 -10.65
CA THR A 661 15.37 -21.13 -11.67
C THR A 661 16.76 -21.31 -11.10
N TYR A 662 16.99 -20.84 -9.86
CA TYR A 662 18.32 -20.63 -9.28
C TYR A 662 19.25 -19.81 -10.19
N GLY A 663 18.68 -18.92 -11.03
CA GLY A 663 19.44 -17.91 -11.74
C GLY A 663 20.13 -16.93 -10.79
N LEU A 664 19.46 -16.63 -9.68
CA LEU A 664 20.02 -15.99 -8.50
C LEU A 664 20.30 -17.07 -7.45
N GLY A 665 21.59 -17.38 -7.22
CA GLY A 665 22.05 -18.39 -6.28
C GLY A 665 23.01 -17.82 -5.24
N TYR A 666 23.64 -18.68 -4.46
CA TYR A 666 24.50 -18.27 -3.33
C TYR A 666 25.68 -17.38 -3.75
N LEU A 667 26.33 -17.65 -4.87
CA LEU A 667 27.42 -16.79 -5.35
C LEU A 667 26.91 -15.37 -5.61
N GLU A 668 25.77 -15.25 -6.30
CA GLU A 668 25.21 -13.96 -6.63
C GLU A 668 24.70 -13.21 -5.39
N TYR A 669 24.20 -13.90 -4.35
CA TYR A 669 23.88 -13.28 -3.05
C TYR A 669 25.11 -12.77 -2.32
N PHE A 670 26.20 -13.54 -2.29
CA PHE A 670 27.46 -13.10 -1.68
C PHE A 670 28.07 -11.89 -2.42
N GLU A 671 28.08 -11.91 -3.75
CA GLU A 671 28.53 -10.77 -4.56
C GLU A 671 27.67 -9.53 -4.33
N PHE A 672 26.35 -9.71 -4.13
CA PHE A 672 25.44 -8.61 -3.82
C PHE A 672 25.70 -8.03 -2.43
N ALA A 673 25.87 -8.87 -1.40
CA ALA A 673 26.24 -8.41 -0.06
C ALA A 673 27.55 -7.60 -0.10
N GLU A 674 28.57 -8.11 -0.80
CA GLU A 674 29.85 -7.40 -0.95
C GLU A 674 29.71 -6.07 -1.71
N ASP A 675 28.86 -6.01 -2.75
CA ASP A 675 28.56 -4.78 -3.48
C ASP A 675 27.81 -3.75 -2.63
N LEU A 676 26.97 -4.20 -1.71
CA LEU A 676 26.28 -3.34 -0.72
C LEU A 676 27.23 -2.85 0.38
N GLY A 677 28.40 -3.48 0.54
CA GLY A 677 29.24 -3.32 1.72
C GLY A 677 28.66 -3.99 2.97
N ALA A 678 27.67 -4.87 2.77
CA ALA A 678 26.96 -5.59 3.80
C ALA A 678 27.62 -6.94 4.07
N MET A 679 27.50 -7.39 5.31
CA MET A 679 27.89 -8.73 5.72
C MET A 679 26.88 -9.78 5.20
N PRO A 680 27.33 -10.87 4.57
CA PRO A 680 26.43 -11.95 4.18
C PRO A 680 25.99 -12.75 5.41
N LEU A 681 24.69 -13.03 5.53
CA LEU A 681 24.10 -13.87 6.59
C LEU A 681 23.24 -14.98 5.96
N PRO A 682 23.85 -16.11 5.55
CA PRO A 682 23.12 -17.25 5.04
C PRO A 682 22.38 -18.01 6.15
N VAL A 683 21.15 -18.42 5.88
CA VAL A 683 20.29 -19.24 6.75
C VAL A 683 20.08 -20.63 6.13
N LEU A 684 20.30 -21.68 6.91
CA LEU A 684 20.21 -23.07 6.45
C LEU A 684 19.29 -23.90 7.36
N SER A 685 18.49 -24.79 6.78
CA SER A 685 17.69 -25.75 7.55
C SER A 685 18.59 -26.72 8.32
N VAL A 686 18.20 -27.07 9.56
CA VAL A 686 18.82 -28.19 10.31
C VAL A 686 17.96 -29.45 10.25
N GLY A 687 17.05 -29.51 9.28
CA GLY A 687 16.28 -30.69 8.92
C GLY A 687 15.00 -30.88 9.73
N ALA A 688 14.45 -29.81 10.28
CA ALA A 688 13.18 -29.80 11.00
C ALA A 688 12.12 -29.02 10.21
N ASN A 689 10.86 -29.10 10.64
CA ASN A 689 9.79 -28.29 10.05
C ASN A 689 9.73 -26.89 10.70
N GLY A 690 9.57 -25.88 9.85
CA GLY A 690 9.21 -24.49 10.19
C GLY A 690 8.21 -23.94 9.17
N CYS A 691 7.73 -22.70 9.34
CA CYS A 691 6.74 -22.06 8.45
C CYS A 691 5.45 -22.88 8.20
N GLY A 692 5.00 -23.67 9.18
CA GLY A 692 3.84 -24.57 9.00
C GLY A 692 4.08 -25.72 8.00
N SER A 693 5.32 -25.96 7.57
CA SER A 693 5.68 -27.04 6.66
C SER A 693 5.44 -28.42 7.28
N THR A 694 5.13 -29.41 6.43
CA THR A 694 4.85 -30.79 6.86
C THR A 694 5.75 -31.79 6.14
N ILE A 695 7.00 -31.39 5.88
CA ILE A 695 7.95 -32.22 5.15
C ILE A 695 8.48 -33.35 6.05
N PRO A 696 8.94 -34.48 5.45
CA PRO A 696 9.58 -35.53 6.22
C PRO A 696 10.87 -35.01 6.87
N GLU A 697 10.90 -34.90 8.19
CA GLU A 697 12.05 -34.36 8.94
C GLU A 697 13.28 -35.28 8.88
N MET A 698 14.46 -34.68 8.95
CA MET A 698 15.74 -35.35 8.89
C MET A 698 16.05 -36.04 10.24
N THR A 699 15.97 -37.37 10.25
CA THR A 699 16.17 -38.19 11.46
C THR A 699 17.23 -39.29 11.28
N ASP A 700 17.81 -39.40 10.09
CA ASP A 700 18.84 -40.39 9.75
C ASP A 700 20.25 -39.83 9.96
N ASP A 701 21.09 -40.56 10.68
CA ASP A 701 22.43 -40.09 11.08
C ASP A 701 23.34 -39.79 9.86
N GLU A 702 23.31 -40.62 8.81
CA GLU A 702 24.15 -40.43 7.62
C GLU A 702 23.74 -39.17 6.85
N ARG A 703 22.43 -38.92 6.76
CA ARG A 703 21.90 -37.70 6.16
C ARG A 703 22.23 -36.46 7.00
N ILE A 704 22.10 -36.52 8.32
CA ILE A 704 22.48 -35.41 9.22
C ILE A 704 23.97 -35.09 9.05
N GLU A 705 24.84 -36.10 9.03
CA GLU A 705 26.28 -35.92 8.83
C GLU A 705 26.61 -35.24 7.49
N ARG A 706 25.89 -35.60 6.40
CA ARG A 706 26.04 -34.94 5.09
C ARG A 706 25.71 -33.45 5.17
N TRP A 707 24.57 -33.08 5.76
CA TRP A 707 24.12 -31.69 5.83
C TRP A 707 24.96 -30.83 6.79
N VAL A 708 25.44 -31.42 7.89
CA VAL A 708 26.46 -30.79 8.74
C VAL A 708 27.72 -30.48 7.93
N GLN A 709 28.17 -31.41 7.09
CA GLN A 709 29.32 -31.17 6.22
C GLN A 709 29.03 -30.12 5.15
N ASP A 710 27.85 -30.14 4.52
CA ASP A 710 27.44 -29.12 3.54
C ASP A 710 27.42 -27.70 4.13
N THR A 711 27.08 -27.57 5.41
CA THR A 711 27.09 -26.29 6.15
C THR A 711 28.51 -25.79 6.39
N VAL A 712 29.41 -26.67 6.83
CA VAL A 712 30.83 -26.35 7.03
C VAL A 712 31.52 -26.03 5.70
N ASP A 713 31.13 -26.73 4.63
CA ASP A 713 31.60 -26.49 3.28
C ASP A 713 31.20 -25.10 2.76
N LEU A 714 30.02 -24.60 3.12
CA LEU A 714 29.60 -23.24 2.78
C LEU A 714 30.49 -22.19 3.47
N ILE A 715 30.87 -22.42 4.72
CA ILE A 715 31.81 -21.53 5.42
C ILE A 715 33.19 -21.58 4.75
N GLU A 716 33.67 -22.77 4.32
CA GLU A 716 34.90 -22.88 3.54
C GLU A 716 34.78 -22.19 2.17
N PHE A 717 33.61 -22.26 1.53
CA PHE A 717 33.33 -21.54 0.28
C PHE A 717 33.43 -20.04 0.48
N ALA A 718 32.90 -19.50 1.59
CA ALA A 718 32.93 -18.07 1.86
C ALA A 718 34.32 -17.58 2.33
N ASN A 719 34.96 -18.31 3.25
CA ASN A 719 36.14 -17.84 3.98
C ASN A 719 37.46 -18.52 3.60
N GLY A 720 37.40 -19.66 2.93
CA GLY A 720 38.58 -20.48 2.61
C GLY A 720 39.53 -19.84 1.60
N ASP A 721 40.81 -20.17 1.73
CA ASP A 721 41.86 -19.83 0.76
C ASP A 721 41.63 -20.56 -0.58
N THR A 722 42.16 -20.02 -1.67
CA THR A 722 42.02 -20.61 -3.02
C THR A 722 42.62 -22.02 -3.20
N ASP A 723 43.36 -22.54 -2.22
CA ASP A 723 43.92 -23.90 -2.21
C ASP A 723 43.15 -24.90 -1.33
N THR A 724 42.09 -24.46 -0.65
CA THR A 724 41.08 -25.34 -0.04
C THR A 724 40.10 -25.85 -1.10
N GLU A 725 39.26 -26.83 -0.75
CA GLU A 725 38.33 -27.42 -1.73
C GLU A 725 37.31 -26.38 -2.19
N TRP A 726 36.58 -25.79 -1.26
CA TRP A 726 35.51 -24.85 -1.59
C TRP A 726 35.99 -23.42 -1.87
N GLY A 727 37.10 -22.99 -1.26
CA GLY A 727 37.75 -21.74 -1.65
C GLY A 727 38.33 -21.80 -3.07
N GLY A 728 38.80 -22.98 -3.49
CA GLY A 728 39.18 -23.26 -4.87
C GLY A 728 37.99 -23.19 -5.84
N VAL A 729 36.84 -23.76 -5.46
CA VAL A 729 35.60 -23.67 -6.26
C VAL A 729 35.16 -22.21 -6.42
N ARG A 730 35.12 -21.41 -5.33
CA ARG A 730 34.81 -19.97 -5.39
C ARG A 730 35.72 -19.24 -6.39
N ALA A 731 37.02 -19.49 -6.32
CA ALA A 731 38.00 -18.91 -7.23
C ALA A 731 37.80 -19.33 -8.70
N GLU A 732 37.43 -20.58 -8.96
CA GLU A 732 37.11 -21.07 -10.31
C GLU A 732 35.85 -20.43 -10.90
N LEU A 733 34.88 -20.08 -10.04
CA LEU A 733 33.65 -19.38 -10.42
C LEU A 733 33.87 -17.89 -10.72
N GLY A 734 35.05 -17.35 -10.42
CA GLY A 734 35.45 -15.99 -10.79
C GLY A 734 35.75 -15.07 -9.61
N HIS A 735 35.59 -15.55 -8.37
CA HIS A 735 35.76 -14.75 -7.15
C HIS A 735 36.82 -15.38 -6.23
N PRO A 736 38.12 -15.06 -6.38
CA PRO A 736 39.19 -15.69 -5.60
C PRO A 736 39.32 -15.14 -4.18
N GLU A 737 38.90 -13.91 -3.91
CA GLU A 737 38.91 -13.29 -2.59
C GLU A 737 37.85 -13.91 -1.66
N PRO A 738 38.11 -14.09 -0.35
CA PRO A 738 37.07 -14.51 0.59
C PRO A 738 36.00 -13.43 0.82
N PHE A 739 34.76 -13.83 1.07
CA PHE A 739 33.63 -12.92 1.35
C PHE A 739 33.60 -12.39 2.79
N GLY A 740 34.28 -13.04 3.75
CA GLY A 740 34.31 -12.60 5.15
C GLY A 740 33.00 -12.88 5.88
N LEU A 741 32.49 -14.11 5.79
CA LEU A 741 31.32 -14.57 6.53
C LEU A 741 31.60 -14.59 8.04
N GLU A 742 30.83 -13.81 8.81
CA GLU A 742 30.96 -13.75 10.27
C GLU A 742 29.79 -14.43 11.02
N TYR A 743 28.58 -14.41 10.44
CA TYR A 743 27.39 -15.04 11.03
C TYR A 743 26.79 -16.11 10.12
N ILE A 744 26.16 -17.11 10.73
CA ILE A 744 25.39 -18.14 10.02
C ILE A 744 24.13 -18.50 10.82
N GLY A 745 22.98 -18.45 10.16
CA GLY A 745 21.70 -18.84 10.73
C GLY A 745 21.44 -20.35 10.57
N LEU A 746 21.09 -21.02 11.67
CA LEU A 746 20.74 -22.44 11.68
C LEU A 746 19.27 -22.63 12.07
N GLY A 747 18.47 -23.01 11.07
CA GLY A 747 17.02 -23.11 11.12
C GLY A 747 16.34 -21.79 10.80
N ASN A 748 15.15 -21.88 10.21
CA ASN A 748 14.23 -20.75 10.01
C ASN A 748 12.86 -21.15 10.54
N GLU A 749 12.38 -20.51 11.59
CA GLU A 749 11.10 -20.83 12.26
C GLU A 749 10.92 -22.32 12.60
N GLU A 750 12.02 -23.08 12.71
CA GLU A 750 11.97 -24.52 12.92
C GLU A 750 11.59 -24.79 14.38
N ASN A 751 10.35 -25.22 14.61
CA ASN A 751 9.77 -25.27 15.94
C ASN A 751 9.43 -26.68 16.42
N THR A 752 9.91 -27.74 15.77
CA THR A 752 9.66 -29.13 16.21
C THR A 752 10.78 -29.67 17.11
N ARG A 753 10.54 -30.81 17.77
CA ARG A 753 11.57 -31.48 18.59
C ARG A 753 12.75 -32.00 17.77
N THR A 754 12.61 -32.13 16.46
CA THR A 754 13.72 -32.53 15.59
C THR A 754 14.76 -31.42 15.48
N PHE A 755 14.35 -30.15 15.56
CA PHE A 755 15.28 -29.01 15.63
C PHE A 755 16.23 -29.16 16.83
N GLU A 756 15.66 -29.30 18.03
CA GLU A 756 16.43 -29.47 19.28
C GLU A 756 17.36 -30.69 19.25
N ALA A 757 16.98 -31.75 18.52
CA ALA A 757 17.78 -32.97 18.38
C ALA A 757 18.95 -32.81 17.39
N ASN A 758 18.76 -32.03 16.32
CA ASN A 758 19.73 -31.89 15.23
C ASN A 758 20.67 -30.69 15.42
N PHE A 759 20.14 -29.53 15.87
CA PHE A 759 20.86 -28.27 16.00
C PHE A 759 22.24 -28.40 16.67
N PRO A 760 22.41 -29.11 17.81
CA PRO A 760 23.70 -29.20 18.47
C PRO A 760 24.80 -29.81 17.57
N ARG A 761 24.44 -30.72 16.66
CA ARG A 761 25.41 -31.35 15.75
C ARG A 761 25.95 -30.38 14.69
N PHE A 762 25.12 -29.45 14.22
CA PHE A 762 25.53 -28.42 13.28
C PHE A 762 26.39 -27.37 13.98
N ARG A 763 25.92 -26.83 15.12
CA ARG A 763 26.67 -25.86 15.95
C ARG A 763 28.05 -26.40 16.31
N ASP A 764 28.13 -27.59 16.93
CA ASP A 764 29.39 -28.15 17.41
C ASP A 764 30.42 -28.32 16.27
N ALA A 765 29.97 -28.69 15.07
CA ALA A 765 30.85 -28.85 13.92
C ALA A 765 31.39 -27.53 13.37
N ILE A 766 30.59 -26.45 13.45
CA ILE A 766 30.99 -25.10 13.08
C ILE A 766 31.99 -24.56 14.12
N GLU A 767 31.65 -24.59 15.40
CA GLU A 767 32.52 -24.11 16.48
C GLU A 767 33.87 -24.84 16.54
N GLU A 768 33.90 -26.14 16.19
CA GLU A 768 35.16 -26.90 16.12
C GLU A 768 36.08 -26.42 14.98
N ARG A 769 35.52 -26.05 13.83
CA ARG A 769 36.28 -25.79 12.59
C ARG A 769 36.48 -24.30 12.30
N TYR A 770 35.50 -23.49 12.65
CA TYR A 770 35.41 -22.04 12.42
C TYR A 770 34.93 -21.34 13.70
N PRO A 771 35.73 -21.36 14.79
CA PRO A 771 35.35 -20.79 16.07
C PRO A 771 35.13 -19.27 16.06
N ASP A 772 35.55 -18.60 14.97
CA ASP A 772 35.38 -17.16 14.77
C ASP A 772 34.06 -16.83 14.01
N VAL A 773 33.29 -17.83 13.60
CA VAL A 773 31.95 -17.65 12.99
C VAL A 773 30.87 -17.83 14.05
N THR A 774 30.01 -16.83 14.20
CA THR A 774 28.92 -16.81 15.16
C THR A 774 27.71 -17.58 14.62
N VAL A 775 27.23 -18.55 15.40
CA VAL A 775 26.03 -19.33 15.09
C VAL A 775 24.81 -18.63 15.70
N ILE A 776 23.83 -18.35 14.85
CA ILE A 776 22.52 -17.82 15.24
C ILE A 776 21.50 -18.97 15.23
N SER A 777 20.78 -19.15 16.33
CA SER A 777 19.65 -20.11 16.45
C SER A 777 18.32 -19.39 16.20
N ASN A 778 17.18 -20.09 16.20
CA ASN A 778 15.85 -19.46 16.07
C ASN A 778 14.95 -19.74 17.29
N SER A 779 13.89 -18.94 17.45
CA SER A 779 12.85 -19.09 18.48
C SER A 779 11.53 -19.69 17.96
N GLY A 780 11.48 -20.19 16.73
CA GLY A 780 10.23 -20.55 16.06
C GLY A 780 9.52 -19.35 15.42
N PRO A 781 8.30 -19.55 14.87
CA PRO A 781 7.55 -18.52 14.12
C PRO A 781 6.76 -17.54 15.00
N ASP A 782 6.61 -17.84 16.29
CA ASP A 782 5.78 -17.06 17.21
C ASP A 782 6.65 -16.10 18.04
N ASP A 783 6.10 -14.97 18.47
CA ASP A 783 6.74 -13.99 19.37
C ASP A 783 6.45 -14.20 20.86
N THR A 784 5.62 -15.19 21.17
CA THR A 784 5.20 -15.48 22.53
C THR A 784 4.67 -16.90 22.65
N GLY A 785 4.37 -17.31 23.88
CA GLY A 785 3.74 -18.58 24.19
C GLY A 785 4.71 -19.70 24.56
N ALA A 786 4.13 -20.83 24.97
CA ALA A 786 4.89 -21.90 25.62
C ALA A 786 5.99 -22.51 24.75
N ARG A 787 5.79 -22.58 23.42
CA ARG A 787 6.81 -23.13 22.52
C ARG A 787 7.95 -22.14 22.29
N PHE A 788 7.64 -20.86 22.15
CA PHE A 788 8.62 -19.78 22.09
C PHE A 788 9.49 -19.75 23.36
N ASP A 789 8.87 -19.79 24.54
CA ASP A 789 9.57 -19.81 25.83
C ASP A 789 10.51 -21.03 25.96
N GLU A 790 10.03 -22.20 25.52
CA GLU A 790 10.81 -23.43 25.53
C GLU A 790 12.02 -23.36 24.58
N LEU A 791 11.86 -22.80 23.38
CA LEU A 791 12.96 -22.64 22.44
C LEU A 791 14.00 -21.62 22.95
N TRP A 792 13.55 -20.55 23.60
CA TRP A 792 14.44 -19.63 24.31
C TRP A 792 15.20 -20.30 25.46
N GLU A 793 14.54 -21.15 26.25
CA GLU A 793 15.21 -21.94 27.29
C GLU A 793 16.22 -22.92 26.68
N PHE A 794 15.85 -23.61 25.61
CA PHE A 794 16.76 -24.48 24.86
C PHE A 794 17.99 -23.71 24.36
N ASN A 795 17.80 -22.52 23.78
CA ASN A 795 18.89 -21.69 23.26
C ASN A 795 19.83 -21.23 24.38
N ARG A 796 19.30 -20.86 25.56
CA ARG A 796 20.12 -20.59 26.77
C ARG A 796 20.92 -21.81 27.19
N ASP A 797 20.30 -22.99 27.23
CA ASP A 797 20.98 -24.25 27.56
C ASP A 797 22.05 -24.64 26.53
N GLN A 798 21.84 -24.28 25.27
CA GLN A 798 22.80 -24.45 24.19
C GLN A 798 23.94 -23.41 24.23
N GLY A 799 23.83 -22.34 25.00
CA GLY A 799 24.85 -21.29 25.09
C GLY A 799 25.11 -20.60 23.75
N VAL A 800 24.10 -20.46 22.90
CA VAL A 800 24.22 -19.78 21.60
C VAL A 800 24.44 -18.29 21.82
N ALA A 801 25.14 -17.64 20.88
CA ALA A 801 25.41 -16.21 20.97
C ALA A 801 24.14 -15.38 20.74
N MET A 802 23.28 -15.81 19.81
CA MET A 802 22.14 -15.03 19.37
C MET A 802 20.95 -15.92 18.97
N VAL A 803 19.74 -15.39 19.15
CA VAL A 803 18.48 -16.04 18.78
C VAL A 803 17.67 -15.14 17.84
N ASP A 804 17.26 -15.70 16.71
CA ASP A 804 16.38 -15.11 15.69
C ASP A 804 14.92 -15.18 16.14
N GLU A 805 14.32 -14.01 16.41
CA GLU A 805 12.89 -13.80 16.68
C GLU A 805 12.19 -13.25 15.43
N HIS A 806 10.96 -13.71 15.18
CA HIS A 806 10.13 -13.26 14.07
C HIS A 806 8.74 -12.82 14.58
N TYR A 807 8.18 -11.73 14.03
CA TYR A 807 6.75 -11.44 14.20
C TYR A 807 6.14 -10.47 13.21
N TYR A 808 4.87 -10.75 12.89
CA TYR A 808 4.03 -9.92 12.06
C TYR A 808 2.78 -9.54 12.86
N ASN A 809 2.77 -8.34 13.43
CA ASN A 809 1.73 -7.87 14.36
C ASN A 809 1.01 -6.62 13.86
N ASP A 810 -0.11 -6.24 14.45
CA ASP A 810 -0.82 -5.01 14.09
C ASP A 810 -0.11 -3.76 14.65
N PRO A 811 -0.29 -2.56 14.06
CA PRO A 811 0.38 -1.33 14.51
C PRO A 811 0.23 -1.03 16.01
N ALA A 812 -0.93 -1.35 16.59
CA ALA A 812 -1.18 -1.17 18.02
C ALA A 812 -0.24 -2.00 18.91
N TRP A 813 0.16 -3.20 18.45
CA TRP A 813 1.11 -4.04 19.17
C TRP A 813 2.49 -3.41 19.21
N PHE A 814 2.97 -2.86 18.09
CA PHE A 814 4.28 -2.19 18.02
C PHE A 814 4.35 -1.00 18.98
N LEU A 815 3.31 -0.15 18.99
CA LEU A 815 3.21 0.97 19.93
C LEU A 815 3.18 0.48 21.40
N ALA A 816 2.57 -0.66 21.66
CA ALA A 816 2.41 -1.21 23.00
C ALA A 816 3.63 -2.00 23.52
N ASN A 817 4.56 -2.40 22.65
CA ASN A 817 5.67 -3.29 22.99
C ASN A 817 7.04 -2.65 22.77
N ASP A 818 7.11 -1.32 22.66
CA ASP A 818 8.39 -0.58 22.58
C ASP A 818 9.37 -0.93 23.72
N ASP A 819 8.87 -1.33 24.90
CA ASP A 819 9.66 -1.72 26.07
C ASP A 819 9.91 -3.24 26.18
N ARG A 820 9.58 -4.02 25.15
CA ARG A 820 9.70 -5.50 25.18
C ARG A 820 11.08 -5.96 25.62
N TYR A 821 12.13 -5.44 24.99
CA TYR A 821 13.51 -5.86 25.23
C TYR A 821 14.10 -5.26 26.52
N ASP A 822 13.49 -4.24 27.13
CA ASP A 822 13.97 -3.60 28.37
C ASP A 822 14.08 -4.60 29.54
N SER A 823 13.27 -5.68 29.51
CA SER A 823 13.21 -6.67 30.59
C SER A 823 14.00 -7.97 30.34
N TYR A 824 14.54 -8.15 29.13
CA TYR A 824 15.27 -9.36 28.75
C TYR A 824 16.58 -9.54 29.53
N ASP A 825 17.08 -10.77 29.62
CA ASP A 825 18.33 -11.09 30.32
C ASP A 825 19.56 -10.67 29.49
N ARG A 826 20.43 -9.81 30.05
CA ARG A 826 21.67 -9.33 29.40
C ARG A 826 22.85 -10.31 29.54
N GLU A 827 22.70 -11.38 30.32
CA GLU A 827 23.76 -12.38 30.50
C GLU A 827 23.56 -13.64 29.63
N GLY A 828 22.45 -13.71 28.89
CA GLY A 828 22.07 -14.80 27.99
C GLY A 828 22.43 -14.55 26.52
N PRO A 829 21.85 -15.34 25.60
CA PRO A 829 21.92 -15.05 24.16
C PRO A 829 21.33 -13.67 23.85
N HIS A 830 21.97 -12.97 22.91
CA HIS A 830 21.50 -11.72 22.33
C HIS A 830 20.37 -11.97 21.31
N VAL A 831 19.76 -10.91 20.80
CA VAL A 831 18.61 -10.99 19.88
C VAL A 831 19.02 -10.62 18.46
N PHE A 832 18.62 -11.47 17.51
CA PHE A 832 18.42 -11.11 16.12
C PHE A 832 16.91 -10.96 15.91
N LEU A 833 16.43 -9.81 15.46
CA LEU A 833 15.07 -9.66 14.96
C LEU A 833 15.06 -9.85 13.44
N GLY A 834 15.10 -11.10 12.96
CA GLY A 834 15.31 -11.40 11.54
C GLY A 834 14.11 -11.11 10.65
N GLU A 835 12.90 -11.04 11.20
CA GLU A 835 11.69 -10.69 10.48
C GLU A 835 10.71 -9.90 11.36
N TYR A 836 10.37 -8.67 10.93
CA TYR A 836 9.25 -7.93 11.51
C TYR A 836 8.52 -7.05 10.49
N ALA A 837 7.20 -6.90 10.64
CA ALA A 837 6.39 -5.89 9.94
C ALA A 837 5.01 -5.70 10.57
N SER A 838 4.39 -4.54 10.36
CA SER A 838 3.11 -4.16 10.99
C SER A 838 1.83 -4.50 10.20
N ARG A 839 1.84 -5.55 9.38
CA ARG A 839 0.66 -6.03 8.60
C ARG A 839 0.00 -4.99 7.65
N GLY A 840 0.70 -3.91 7.28
CA GLY A 840 0.28 -2.93 6.28
C GLY A 840 1.41 -1.97 5.89
N ASN A 841 1.19 -1.16 4.84
CA ASN A 841 2.14 -0.14 4.37
C ASN A 841 1.57 1.30 4.43
N GLN A 842 0.52 1.53 5.22
CA GLN A 842 -0.02 2.88 5.43
C GLN A 842 0.91 3.66 6.36
N TRP A 843 0.80 4.99 6.38
CA TRP A 843 1.68 5.81 7.20
C TRP A 843 1.62 5.46 8.68
N ARG A 844 0.44 5.10 9.21
CA ARG A 844 0.29 4.60 10.59
C ARG A 844 1.10 3.32 10.88
N ASN A 845 1.29 2.46 9.86
CA ASN A 845 2.07 1.23 9.97
C ASN A 845 3.54 1.59 10.20
N ALA A 846 4.10 2.38 9.27
CA ALA A 846 5.47 2.86 9.33
C ALA A 846 5.75 3.70 10.59
N LEU A 847 4.76 4.49 11.08
CA LEU A 847 4.85 5.21 12.36
C LEU A 847 4.97 4.26 13.55
N SER A 848 4.17 3.20 13.59
CA SER A 848 4.22 2.22 14.68
C SER A 848 5.53 1.42 14.67
N GLU A 849 6.02 1.07 13.48
CA GLU A 849 7.33 0.42 13.28
C GLU A 849 8.45 1.34 13.76
N ALA A 850 8.44 2.61 13.38
CA ALA A 850 9.41 3.61 13.83
C ALA A 850 9.43 3.77 15.35
N ALA A 851 8.24 3.80 15.98
CA ALA A 851 8.14 3.85 17.44
C ALA A 851 8.85 2.64 18.07
N TYR A 852 8.57 1.44 17.58
CA TYR A 852 9.22 0.21 18.04
C TYR A 852 10.74 0.18 17.77
N MET A 853 11.18 0.74 16.65
CA MET A 853 12.61 0.88 16.34
C MET A 853 13.34 1.75 17.36
N THR A 854 12.67 2.70 18.04
CA THR A 854 13.29 3.43 19.15
C THR A 854 13.61 2.50 20.33
N GLY A 855 12.74 1.54 20.63
CA GLY A 855 12.97 0.47 21.59
C GLY A 855 14.07 -0.51 21.18
N ILE A 856 14.17 -0.81 19.89
CA ILE A 856 15.30 -1.60 19.33
C ILE A 856 16.62 -0.88 19.61
N GLU A 857 16.76 0.39 19.22
CA GLU A 857 18.01 1.14 19.46
C GLU A 857 18.29 1.33 20.95
N ARG A 858 17.27 1.60 21.76
CA ARG A 858 17.41 1.73 23.22
C ARG A 858 18.00 0.48 23.87
N ASN A 859 17.74 -0.69 23.29
CA ASN A 859 18.21 -1.99 23.75
C ASN A 859 19.30 -2.58 22.83
N ALA A 860 20.06 -1.73 22.12
CA ALA A 860 21.13 -2.17 21.23
C ALA A 860 22.33 -2.84 21.96
N ASP A 861 22.35 -2.86 23.29
CA ASP A 861 23.23 -3.74 24.09
C ASP A 861 22.87 -5.23 23.97
N LEU A 862 21.63 -5.52 23.58
CA LEU A 862 21.05 -6.86 23.51
C LEU A 862 20.58 -7.21 22.10
N VAL A 863 19.90 -6.28 21.41
CA VAL A 863 19.45 -6.47 20.02
C VAL A 863 20.61 -6.10 19.11
N GLU A 864 21.25 -7.10 18.50
CA GLU A 864 22.44 -6.87 17.68
C GLU A 864 22.15 -6.71 16.20
N LEU A 865 21.04 -7.29 15.73
CA LEU A 865 20.64 -7.36 14.32
C LEU A 865 19.11 -7.22 14.21
N ALA A 866 18.61 -6.53 13.20
CA ALA A 866 17.19 -6.37 12.90
C ALA A 866 16.95 -6.17 11.40
N SER A 867 15.93 -6.82 10.84
CA SER A 867 15.53 -6.66 9.43
C SER A 867 14.01 -6.74 9.22
N TYR A 868 13.47 -5.77 8.49
CA TYR A 868 12.08 -5.78 8.02
C TYR A 868 11.86 -6.91 7.00
N ALA A 869 10.68 -7.55 7.02
CA ALA A 869 10.31 -8.58 6.06
C ALA A 869 8.83 -8.51 5.63
N PRO A 870 8.47 -8.94 4.40
CA PRO A 870 9.34 -9.22 3.27
C PRO A 870 9.83 -7.93 2.57
N MET A 871 10.89 -8.06 1.78
CA MET A 871 11.53 -6.89 1.16
C MET A 871 10.87 -6.42 -0.14
N PHE A 872 10.40 -7.34 -0.99
CA PHE A 872 9.93 -7.02 -2.33
C PHE A 872 8.57 -7.64 -2.63
N ALA A 873 7.67 -6.87 -3.25
CA ALA A 873 6.46 -7.39 -3.88
C ALA A 873 6.27 -6.88 -5.31
N ASN A 874 6.05 -7.83 -6.23
CA ASN A 874 5.53 -7.51 -7.54
C ASN A 874 4.02 -7.22 -7.44
N GLU A 875 3.54 -6.09 -7.96
CA GLU A 875 2.15 -5.65 -7.80
C GLU A 875 1.12 -6.62 -8.38
N ASP A 876 1.47 -7.37 -9.43
CA ASP A 876 0.58 -8.36 -10.05
C ASP A 876 0.57 -9.72 -9.33
N HIS A 877 1.54 -9.94 -8.43
CA HIS A 877 1.84 -11.26 -7.85
C HIS A 877 2.24 -11.19 -6.37
N VAL A 878 1.25 -10.84 -5.54
CA VAL A 878 1.37 -10.74 -4.08
C VAL A 878 0.87 -12.03 -3.41
N GLN A 879 1.77 -12.83 -2.85
CA GLN A 879 1.45 -13.97 -1.97
C GLN A 879 1.42 -13.57 -0.50
N TRP A 880 2.21 -12.57 -0.12
CA TRP A 880 2.25 -11.98 1.21
C TRP A 880 2.33 -10.47 1.11
N SER A 881 1.75 -9.77 2.07
CA SER A 881 1.84 -8.32 2.24
C SER A 881 1.75 -8.01 3.74
N PRO A 882 2.34 -6.92 4.25
CA PRO A 882 2.97 -5.79 3.53
C PRO A 882 4.40 -6.06 3.07
N ASP A 883 4.96 -5.16 2.25
CA ASP A 883 6.32 -5.28 1.73
C ASP A 883 7.06 -3.93 1.77
N MET A 884 8.38 -3.98 1.93
CA MET A 884 9.18 -2.76 1.98
C MET A 884 9.18 -2.03 0.63
N MET A 885 9.38 -2.74 -0.46
CA MET A 885 9.46 -2.18 -1.81
C MET A 885 8.49 -2.88 -2.76
N TRP A 886 7.83 -2.09 -3.59
CA TRP A 886 6.89 -2.56 -4.59
C TRP A 886 7.45 -2.33 -5.99
N PHE A 887 7.10 -3.20 -6.93
CA PHE A 887 7.60 -3.11 -8.30
C PHE A 887 6.67 -3.77 -9.32
N ASP A 888 6.90 -3.44 -10.58
CA ASP A 888 6.30 -4.11 -11.73
C ASP A 888 7.41 -4.46 -12.75
N ASN A 889 7.10 -4.59 -14.03
CA ASN A 889 8.10 -4.97 -15.03
C ASN A 889 9.14 -3.88 -15.35
N ASP A 890 8.85 -2.59 -15.18
CA ASP A 890 9.72 -1.49 -15.63
C ASP A 890 10.10 -0.47 -14.56
N GLU A 891 9.40 -0.41 -13.44
CA GLU A 891 9.70 0.50 -12.33
C GLU A 891 9.51 -0.12 -10.94
N SER A 892 9.89 0.65 -9.91
CA SER A 892 9.78 0.28 -8.50
C SER A 892 9.63 1.51 -7.61
N TRP A 893 8.92 1.36 -6.48
CA TRP A 893 8.71 2.42 -5.49
C TRP A 893 8.86 1.89 -4.05
N GLY A 894 9.20 2.80 -3.14
CA GLY A 894 9.33 2.47 -1.71
C GLY A 894 8.00 2.68 -0.99
N SER A 895 7.62 1.76 -0.11
CA SER A 895 6.50 1.98 0.80
C SER A 895 6.83 3.06 1.85
N THR A 896 5.85 3.45 2.66
CA THR A 896 6.13 4.33 3.81
C THR A 896 7.12 3.67 4.78
N SER A 897 7.02 2.34 4.97
CA SER A 897 7.97 1.56 5.76
C SER A 897 9.38 1.55 5.16
N TYR A 898 9.56 1.53 3.83
CA TYR A 898 10.89 1.66 3.21
C TYR A 898 11.59 2.94 3.62
N TYR A 899 10.89 4.08 3.54
CA TYR A 899 11.48 5.35 3.91
C TYR A 899 11.73 5.47 5.42
N THR A 900 10.90 4.85 6.26
CA THR A 900 11.17 4.71 7.70
C THR A 900 12.44 3.89 7.95
N GLN A 901 12.58 2.71 7.33
CA GLN A 901 13.80 1.90 7.45
C GLN A 901 15.02 2.68 6.97
N GLN A 902 14.93 3.32 5.80
CA GLN A 902 15.99 4.16 5.25
C GLN A 902 16.42 5.27 6.22
N MET A 903 15.46 5.98 6.84
CA MET A 903 15.77 7.02 7.81
C MET A 903 16.60 6.46 8.96
N PHE A 904 16.16 5.38 9.61
CA PHE A 904 16.87 4.77 10.74
C PHE A 904 18.24 4.22 10.33
N MET A 905 18.31 3.49 9.21
CA MET A 905 19.53 2.84 8.72
C MET A 905 20.63 3.85 8.36
N THR A 906 20.27 4.96 7.72
CA THR A 906 21.22 6.01 7.32
C THR A 906 21.52 7.04 8.42
N ASN A 907 20.91 6.88 9.60
CA ASN A 907 21.09 7.75 10.77
C ASN A 907 21.30 6.94 12.05
N THR A 908 21.98 5.80 11.97
CA THR A 908 22.44 5.04 13.14
C THR A 908 23.51 5.82 13.91
N GLY A 909 23.48 5.72 15.24
CA GLY A 909 24.58 6.23 16.08
C GLY A 909 25.40 5.08 16.64
N ASP A 910 26.53 5.40 17.24
CA ASP A 910 27.49 4.45 17.80
C ASP A 910 27.19 4.08 19.27
N GLU A 911 26.60 5.02 20.03
CA GLU A 911 26.20 4.78 21.42
C GLU A 911 24.85 5.44 21.75
N VAL A 912 24.02 4.76 22.55
CA VAL A 912 22.79 5.30 23.13
C VAL A 912 23.11 6.23 24.30
N VAL A 913 22.53 7.42 24.26
CA VAL A 913 22.64 8.45 25.30
C VAL A 913 21.42 8.39 26.22
N PRO A 914 21.62 8.30 27.55
CA PRO A 914 20.52 8.30 28.50
C PRO A 914 19.60 9.51 28.34
N SER A 915 18.32 9.23 28.21
CA SER A 915 17.27 10.22 27.99
C SER A 915 15.98 9.83 28.71
N GLU A 916 15.24 10.83 29.18
CA GLU A 916 13.98 10.65 29.89
C GLU A 916 12.92 11.58 29.29
N HIS A 917 11.84 10.98 28.80
CA HIS A 917 10.66 11.69 28.33
C HIS A 917 9.59 11.74 29.43
N THR A 918 8.91 12.88 29.54
CA THR A 918 7.63 12.95 30.25
C THR A 918 6.60 13.69 29.40
N GLY A 919 5.37 13.21 29.40
CA GLY A 919 4.25 13.81 28.67
C GLY A 919 2.93 13.63 29.42
N PRO A 920 1.80 14.07 28.85
CA PRO A 920 0.51 13.67 29.36
C PRO A 920 0.43 12.15 29.42
N GLU A 921 0.14 11.61 30.61
CA GLU A 921 -0.25 10.21 30.74
C GLU A 921 -1.53 10.03 29.93
N ALA A 922 -1.44 9.34 28.81
CA ALA A 922 -2.63 8.78 28.20
C ALA A 922 -3.17 7.78 29.23
N THR A 923 -4.28 8.14 29.92
CA THR A 923 -5.09 7.13 30.59
C THR A 923 -5.97 6.55 29.49
N PRO A 924 -5.63 5.40 28.88
CA PRO A 924 -6.42 4.88 27.80
C PRO A 924 -7.83 4.60 28.35
N PRO A 925 -8.89 4.80 27.55
CA PRO A 925 -10.23 4.51 28.02
C PRO A 925 -10.34 3.04 28.47
N PRO A 926 -11.27 2.72 29.38
CA PRO A 926 -11.60 1.34 29.66
C PRO A 926 -12.08 0.65 28.37
N LEU A 927 -11.91 -0.68 28.33
CA LEU A 927 -12.45 -1.49 27.25
C LEU A 927 -13.96 -1.32 27.19
N SER A 928 -14.47 -1.08 25.99
CA SER A 928 -15.88 -0.79 25.77
C SER A 928 -16.44 -1.56 24.58
N GLY A 929 -17.71 -1.96 24.64
CA GLY A 929 -18.40 -2.49 23.48
C GLY A 929 -19.46 -3.54 23.81
N GLY A 930 -20.15 -3.99 22.76
CA GLY A 930 -21.14 -5.06 22.87
C GLY A 930 -20.51 -6.45 22.94
N VAL A 931 -21.37 -7.47 22.81
CA VAL A 931 -20.99 -8.88 22.82
C VAL A 931 -21.56 -9.59 21.59
N PHE A 932 -20.93 -10.70 21.18
CA PHE A 932 -21.40 -11.54 20.11
C PHE A 932 -21.00 -13.01 20.32
N LEU A 933 -21.60 -13.91 19.54
CA LEU A 933 -21.28 -15.34 19.53
C LEU A 933 -20.75 -15.73 18.14
N SER A 934 -19.79 -16.64 18.08
CA SER A 934 -19.27 -17.13 16.80
C SER A 934 -18.74 -18.56 16.94
N THR A 935 -18.42 -19.24 15.84
CA THR A 935 -17.71 -20.52 15.86
C THR A 935 -16.67 -20.55 14.75
N TRP A 936 -15.68 -21.42 14.88
CA TRP A 936 -14.70 -21.69 13.83
C TRP A 936 -14.72 -23.17 13.47
N LEU A 937 -15.09 -23.54 12.24
CA LEU A 937 -15.18 -24.92 11.76
C LEU A 937 -15.90 -25.90 12.74
N THR A 938 -16.93 -25.38 13.42
CA THR A 938 -17.53 -26.02 14.61
C THR A 938 -19.03 -25.76 14.71
N GLN A 939 -19.76 -26.81 15.08
CA GLN A 939 -21.17 -26.74 15.47
C GLN A 939 -21.26 -26.56 16.98
N ALA A 940 -22.01 -25.57 17.44
CA ALA A 940 -22.16 -25.27 18.86
C ALA A 940 -23.58 -24.83 19.21
N ALA A 941 -23.99 -25.08 20.45
CA ALA A 941 -25.19 -24.54 21.05
C ALA A 941 -24.80 -23.55 22.15
N TYR A 942 -25.50 -22.42 22.23
CA TYR A 942 -25.35 -21.40 23.25
C TYR A 942 -26.66 -21.21 24.01
N ASP A 943 -26.57 -20.92 25.30
CA ASP A 943 -27.73 -20.66 26.16
C ASP A 943 -27.40 -19.64 27.26
N ASP A 944 -28.43 -19.07 27.89
CA ASP A 944 -28.35 -18.24 29.10
C ASP A 944 -27.32 -17.09 29.04
N VAL A 945 -27.32 -16.29 27.96
CA VAL A 945 -26.40 -15.15 27.82
C VAL A 945 -26.84 -14.00 28.72
N VAL A 946 -25.95 -13.53 29.60
CA VAL A 946 -26.19 -12.40 30.52
C VAL A 946 -24.98 -11.47 30.55
N VAL A 947 -25.22 -10.17 30.36
CA VAL A 947 -24.24 -9.10 30.54
C VAL A 947 -24.67 -8.25 31.73
N THR A 948 -23.80 -8.14 32.73
CA THR A 948 -24.06 -7.40 33.98
C THR A 948 -23.01 -6.32 34.20
N ASP A 949 -23.43 -5.11 34.51
CA ASP A 949 -22.54 -4.01 34.89
C ASP A 949 -21.87 -4.30 36.25
N ASN A 950 -20.54 -4.24 36.32
CA ASN A 950 -19.78 -4.64 37.51
C ASN A 950 -19.91 -3.63 38.65
N GLU A 951 -20.14 -2.35 38.36
CA GLU A 951 -20.26 -1.30 39.38
C GLU A 951 -21.64 -1.30 40.05
N THR A 952 -22.70 -1.34 39.23
CA THR A 952 -24.09 -1.20 39.65
C THR A 952 -24.75 -2.55 39.95
N GLY A 953 -24.32 -3.61 39.27
CA GLY A 953 -24.96 -4.93 39.28
C GLY A 953 -26.23 -5.01 38.42
N ASP A 954 -26.49 -4.01 37.58
CA ASP A 954 -27.64 -4.00 36.68
C ASP A 954 -27.38 -4.91 35.46
N VAL A 955 -28.41 -5.64 35.03
CA VAL A 955 -28.35 -6.46 33.81
C VAL A 955 -28.46 -5.53 32.60
N LEU A 956 -27.37 -5.40 31.84
CA LEU A 956 -27.29 -4.60 30.62
C LEU A 956 -27.96 -5.31 29.44
N PHE A 957 -27.81 -6.63 29.37
CA PHE A 957 -28.41 -7.48 28.36
C PHE A 957 -28.62 -8.90 28.90
N SER A 958 -29.68 -9.57 28.46
CA SER A 958 -29.89 -10.99 28.75
C SER A 958 -30.75 -11.64 27.67
N ASP A 959 -30.42 -12.86 27.28
CA ASP A 959 -31.22 -13.68 26.37
C ASP A 959 -31.14 -15.16 26.77
N ASP A 960 -32.31 -15.78 26.93
CA ASP A 960 -32.50 -17.22 27.17
C ASP A 960 -32.97 -17.96 25.90
N PHE A 961 -32.91 -17.27 24.76
CA PHE A 961 -33.30 -17.73 23.43
C PHE A 961 -34.75 -18.24 23.33
N SER A 962 -35.64 -17.79 24.22
CA SER A 962 -37.09 -18.03 24.10
C SER A 962 -37.76 -17.15 23.04
N GLY A 963 -37.04 -16.18 22.44
CA GLY A 963 -37.46 -15.29 21.35
C GLY A 963 -36.38 -15.13 20.26
N GLU A 964 -36.68 -14.32 19.23
CA GLU A 964 -35.74 -14.01 18.13
C GLU A 964 -35.14 -12.61 18.33
N THR A 965 -33.89 -12.54 18.81
CA THR A 965 -33.21 -11.27 19.13
C THR A 965 -31.84 -11.09 18.49
N TRP A 966 -31.27 -12.14 17.87
CA TRP A 966 -29.89 -12.15 17.36
C TRP A 966 -29.85 -12.11 15.83
N GLU A 967 -28.83 -11.45 15.28
CA GLU A 967 -28.64 -11.24 13.85
C GLU A 967 -27.39 -11.97 13.35
N ALA A 968 -27.61 -13.08 12.64
CA ALA A 968 -26.54 -13.85 12.01
C ALA A 968 -25.86 -13.06 10.88
N GLN A 969 -24.56 -12.85 11.01
CA GLN A 969 -23.71 -12.25 9.98
C GLN A 969 -23.13 -13.33 9.06
N ALA A 970 -22.82 -14.51 9.62
CA ALA A 970 -22.33 -15.68 8.89
C ALA A 970 -22.73 -17.00 9.60
N GLY A 971 -22.63 -18.11 8.86
CA GLY A 971 -23.03 -19.44 9.34
C GLY A 971 -24.55 -19.69 9.30
N ALA A 972 -24.96 -20.83 9.84
CA ALA A 972 -26.36 -21.25 9.89
C ALA A 972 -26.84 -21.33 11.34
N TRP A 973 -27.62 -20.33 11.75
CA TRP A 973 -28.07 -20.12 13.12
C TRP A 973 -29.58 -20.27 13.26
N ASP A 974 -30.02 -21.09 14.22
CA ASP A 974 -31.43 -21.29 14.55
C ASP A 974 -31.59 -21.56 16.05
N VAL A 975 -32.74 -21.20 16.63
CA VAL A 975 -33.10 -21.65 17.98
C VAL A 975 -33.63 -23.10 17.90
N VAL A 976 -32.94 -24.04 18.55
CA VAL A 976 -33.29 -25.45 18.59
C VAL A 976 -33.41 -25.91 20.04
N ASP A 977 -34.60 -26.42 20.40
CA ASP A 977 -34.90 -26.93 21.74
C ASP A 977 -34.64 -25.92 22.90
N GLY A 978 -34.63 -24.62 22.59
CA GLY A 978 -34.40 -23.53 23.56
C GLY A 978 -32.97 -23.00 23.56
N GLU A 979 -32.06 -23.58 22.78
CA GLU A 979 -30.67 -23.13 22.66
C GLU A 979 -30.46 -22.45 21.30
N TYR A 980 -29.54 -21.50 21.21
CA TYR A 980 -29.14 -20.88 19.95
C TYR A 980 -28.02 -21.69 19.30
N VAL A 981 -28.36 -22.35 18.20
CA VAL A 981 -27.52 -23.38 17.57
C VAL A 981 -26.93 -22.89 16.28
N GLN A 982 -25.60 -22.89 16.23
CA GLN A 982 -24.84 -22.87 15.00
C GLN A 982 -24.73 -24.31 14.47
N SER A 983 -25.21 -24.54 13.25
CA SER A 983 -25.29 -25.89 12.65
C SER A 983 -24.32 -26.14 11.49
N ASP A 984 -23.60 -25.12 11.01
CA ASP A 984 -22.65 -25.23 9.92
C ASP A 984 -21.22 -25.49 10.41
N GLY A 985 -20.84 -26.77 10.52
CA GLY A 985 -19.48 -27.15 10.95
C GLY A 985 -18.36 -26.81 9.95
N GLY A 986 -18.66 -26.21 8.81
CA GLY A 986 -17.67 -25.76 7.83
C GLY A 986 -17.50 -24.24 7.77
N ALA A 987 -18.27 -23.47 8.53
CA ALA A 987 -18.17 -22.02 8.55
C ALA A 987 -17.00 -21.55 9.44
N GLU A 988 -16.26 -20.55 8.94
CA GLU A 988 -15.25 -19.79 9.68
C GLU A 988 -15.86 -18.45 10.08
N ASP A 989 -15.50 -17.95 11.28
CA ASP A 989 -16.15 -16.82 11.95
C ASP A 989 -17.67 -16.77 11.68
N ALA A 990 -18.36 -17.84 12.10
CA ALA A 990 -19.80 -17.97 11.93
C ALA A 990 -20.55 -16.99 12.86
N ARG A 991 -20.36 -15.68 12.71
CA ARG A 991 -20.73 -14.68 13.69
C ARG A 991 -22.23 -14.41 13.75
N SER A 992 -22.75 -14.23 14.95
CA SER A 992 -24.08 -13.69 15.23
C SER A 992 -24.02 -12.67 16.36
N ILE A 993 -24.65 -11.51 16.15
CA ILE A 993 -24.54 -10.34 17.02
C ILE A 993 -25.89 -9.97 17.65
N ILE A 994 -25.84 -9.29 18.79
CA ILE A 994 -27.02 -8.65 19.39
C ILE A 994 -27.42 -7.39 18.59
N PRO A 995 -28.66 -6.88 18.73
CA PRO A 995 -29.08 -5.67 18.04
C PRO A 995 -28.22 -4.48 18.47
N ASP A 996 -27.65 -3.78 17.49
CA ASP A 996 -26.79 -2.62 17.72
C ASP A 996 -25.58 -2.97 18.62
N ALA A 997 -24.99 -4.16 18.43
CA ALA A 997 -23.84 -4.63 19.20
C ALA A 997 -22.67 -3.64 19.19
N TYR A 998 -22.33 -3.11 18.01
CA TYR A 998 -21.18 -2.22 17.84
C TYR A 998 -21.45 -0.78 18.29
N GLY A 999 -22.72 -0.40 18.49
CA GLY A 999 -23.10 0.90 19.06
C GLY A 999 -23.16 0.91 20.59
N LYS A 1000 -22.94 -0.23 21.26
CA LYS A 1000 -22.91 -0.28 22.73
C LYS A 1000 -21.65 0.37 23.28
N ASP A 1001 -21.81 1.17 24.31
CA ASP A 1001 -20.76 1.86 25.06
C ASP A 1001 -20.52 1.23 26.44
N TRP A 1002 -20.87 -0.04 26.61
CA TRP A 1002 -20.73 -0.75 27.88
C TRP A 1002 -19.27 -0.89 28.27
N THR A 1003 -18.92 -0.47 29.48
CA THR A 1003 -17.62 -0.70 30.11
C THR A 1003 -17.81 -1.51 31.38
N ASP A 1004 -16.72 -2.02 31.95
CA ASP A 1004 -16.72 -2.58 33.31
C ASP A 1004 -17.86 -3.59 33.54
N TYR A 1005 -17.97 -4.63 32.70
CA TYR A 1005 -19.07 -5.59 32.74
C TYR A 1005 -18.61 -7.04 32.84
N THR A 1006 -19.52 -7.91 33.24
CA THR A 1006 -19.35 -9.37 33.26
C THR A 1006 -20.29 -10.00 32.25
N LEU A 1007 -19.75 -10.79 31.32
CA LEU A 1007 -20.49 -11.64 30.39
C LEU A 1007 -20.48 -13.08 30.92
N GLU A 1008 -21.65 -13.67 31.11
CA GLU A 1008 -21.85 -15.07 31.49
C GLU A 1008 -22.73 -15.76 30.46
N LEU A 1009 -22.40 -17.00 30.09
CA LEU A 1009 -23.23 -17.83 29.20
C LEU A 1009 -22.90 -19.32 29.34
N ASN A 1010 -23.77 -20.15 28.77
CA ASN A 1010 -23.53 -21.57 28.57
C ASN A 1010 -23.22 -21.89 27.11
N ALA A 1011 -22.27 -22.79 26.88
CA ALA A 1011 -21.96 -23.27 25.54
C ALA A 1011 -21.70 -24.78 25.51
N ARG A 1012 -22.07 -25.41 24.40
CA ARG A 1012 -21.84 -26.84 24.14
C ARG A 1012 -21.38 -27.07 22.72
N LYS A 1013 -20.22 -27.73 22.58
CA LYS A 1013 -19.72 -28.22 21.28
C LYS A 1013 -20.57 -29.40 20.81
N LEU A 1014 -21.16 -29.31 19.63
CA LEU A 1014 -22.01 -30.36 19.03
C LEU A 1014 -21.25 -31.21 18.00
N GLY A 1015 -20.24 -30.64 17.34
CA GLY A 1015 -19.49 -31.29 16.25
C GLY A 1015 -18.42 -30.36 15.67
N GLY A 1016 -17.67 -30.82 14.68
CA GLY A 1016 -16.62 -30.03 14.01
C GLY A 1016 -15.21 -30.19 14.58
N GLY A 1017 -14.25 -29.53 13.93
CA GLY A 1017 -12.81 -29.72 14.08
C GLY A 1017 -12.15 -28.84 15.15
N GLU A 1018 -12.76 -27.72 15.51
CA GLU A 1018 -12.24 -26.77 16.50
C GLU A 1018 -13.22 -26.53 17.65
N GLY A 1019 -13.55 -25.29 17.99
CA GLY A 1019 -14.42 -24.96 19.11
C GLY A 1019 -15.29 -23.72 18.90
N PHE A 1020 -15.71 -23.10 20.00
CA PHE A 1020 -16.65 -21.99 20.01
C PHE A 1020 -15.99 -20.68 20.45
N LEU A 1021 -16.52 -19.56 19.95
CA LEU A 1021 -15.96 -18.22 20.13
C LEU A 1021 -16.97 -17.34 20.86
N VAL A 1022 -16.49 -16.58 21.85
CA VAL A 1022 -17.30 -15.60 22.58
C VAL A 1022 -16.67 -14.22 22.43
N GLY A 1023 -17.36 -13.33 21.72
CA GLY A 1023 -16.92 -11.98 21.42
C GLY A 1023 -17.42 -10.95 22.43
N PHE A 1024 -16.59 -9.98 22.77
CA PHE A 1024 -16.85 -8.93 23.76
C PHE A 1024 -15.96 -7.70 23.50
N ALA A 1025 -16.24 -6.59 24.20
CA ALA A 1025 -15.65 -5.27 23.92
C ALA A 1025 -15.72 -4.93 22.41
N ALA A 1026 -16.83 -5.31 21.77
CA ALA A 1026 -17.01 -5.20 20.33
C ALA A 1026 -17.53 -3.80 19.99
N GLY A 1027 -16.66 -2.96 19.46
CA GLY A 1027 -16.98 -1.59 19.03
C GLY A 1027 -17.07 -1.42 17.51
N ALA A 1028 -16.73 -2.46 16.74
CA ALA A 1028 -16.94 -2.57 15.29
C ALA A 1028 -16.83 -4.03 14.86
N ALA A 1029 -17.16 -4.33 13.59
CA ALA A 1029 -17.04 -5.68 13.05
C ALA A 1029 -15.58 -6.19 13.00
N ASP A 1030 -14.61 -5.28 12.96
CA ASP A 1030 -13.16 -5.49 12.90
C ASP A 1030 -12.43 -4.96 14.14
N ARG A 1031 -13.18 -4.57 15.18
CA ARG A 1031 -12.62 -4.09 16.45
C ARG A 1031 -13.33 -4.71 17.65
N PHE A 1032 -12.72 -5.75 18.19
CA PHE A 1032 -13.29 -6.57 19.27
C PHE A 1032 -12.23 -7.44 19.92
N TYR A 1033 -12.58 -8.04 21.06
CA TYR A 1033 -11.91 -9.20 21.62
C TYR A 1033 -12.81 -10.43 21.47
N TRP A 1034 -12.22 -11.60 21.30
CA TRP A 1034 -12.93 -12.84 21.53
C TRP A 1034 -12.10 -13.85 22.31
N TRP A 1035 -12.80 -14.72 23.03
CA TRP A 1035 -12.19 -15.91 23.58
C TRP A 1035 -12.44 -17.08 22.63
N ASN A 1036 -11.37 -17.59 22.02
CA ASN A 1036 -11.37 -18.78 21.21
C ASN A 1036 -11.13 -20.01 22.08
N LEU A 1037 -12.19 -20.77 22.37
CA LEU A 1037 -12.12 -21.99 23.18
C LEU A 1037 -12.06 -23.20 22.26
N GLY A 1038 -10.97 -23.96 22.28
CA GLY A 1038 -10.81 -25.16 21.44
C GLY A 1038 -10.35 -24.85 20.01
N GLY A 1039 -9.54 -23.82 19.81
CA GLY A 1039 -8.91 -23.50 18.52
C GLY A 1039 -7.78 -24.45 18.12
N TRP A 1040 -7.21 -24.23 16.92
CA TRP A 1040 -6.08 -24.99 16.35
C TRP A 1040 -6.27 -26.51 16.44
N GLY A 1041 -7.38 -27.00 15.87
CA GLY A 1041 -7.72 -28.42 15.92
C GLY A 1041 -8.14 -28.91 17.31
N ASN A 1042 -8.75 -28.04 18.11
CA ASN A 1042 -9.22 -28.34 19.47
C ASN A 1042 -8.10 -28.75 20.42
N SER A 1043 -6.98 -28.03 20.37
CA SER A 1043 -5.77 -28.31 21.16
C SER A 1043 -5.48 -27.26 22.24
N ARG A 1044 -6.01 -26.04 22.08
CA ARG A 1044 -5.72 -24.88 22.94
C ARG A 1044 -6.89 -23.90 23.03
N GLN A 1045 -6.76 -22.91 23.91
CA GLN A 1045 -7.63 -21.75 24.01
C GLN A 1045 -6.80 -20.46 23.95
N ALA A 1046 -7.34 -19.40 23.34
CA ALA A 1046 -6.66 -18.12 23.18
C ALA A 1046 -7.62 -16.93 23.30
N LEU A 1047 -7.15 -15.83 23.88
CA LEU A 1047 -7.74 -14.51 23.72
C LEU A 1047 -7.13 -13.87 22.46
N GLU A 1048 -7.99 -13.50 21.51
CA GLU A 1048 -7.58 -12.81 20.29
C GLU A 1048 -8.24 -11.42 20.25
N ARG A 1049 -7.53 -10.46 19.67
CA ARG A 1049 -7.95 -9.06 19.49
C ARG A 1049 -7.91 -8.71 18.01
N ALA A 1050 -8.98 -8.12 17.50
CA ALA A 1050 -9.00 -7.43 16.22
C ALA A 1050 -9.00 -5.91 16.44
N ASP A 1051 -8.23 -5.17 15.65
CA ASP A 1051 -8.19 -3.70 15.69
C ASP A 1051 -7.95 -3.12 14.28
N GLY A 1052 -9.01 -3.10 13.48
CA GLY A 1052 -8.97 -2.64 12.08
C GLY A 1052 -8.39 -3.66 11.10
N GLY A 1053 -8.29 -4.92 11.51
CA GLY A 1053 -7.67 -6.01 10.74
C GLY A 1053 -8.08 -7.40 11.23
N ARG A 1054 -7.39 -8.43 10.74
CA ARG A 1054 -7.59 -9.81 11.22
C ARG A 1054 -7.12 -9.92 12.66
N GLN A 1055 -7.86 -10.65 13.48
CA GLN A 1055 -7.52 -10.86 14.88
C GLN A 1055 -6.11 -11.46 15.07
N GLY A 1056 -5.38 -10.95 16.06
CA GLY A 1056 -4.12 -11.48 16.55
C GLY A 1056 -4.26 -12.01 17.98
N GLU A 1057 -3.43 -12.98 18.35
CA GLU A 1057 -3.42 -13.51 19.71
C GLU A 1057 -2.78 -12.53 20.69
N VAL A 1058 -3.39 -12.36 21.87
CA VAL A 1058 -2.83 -11.53 22.95
C VAL A 1058 -2.60 -12.31 24.25
N ALA A 1059 -3.19 -13.49 24.40
CA ALA A 1059 -2.90 -14.45 25.47
C ALA A 1059 -3.39 -15.86 25.07
N ALA A 1060 -2.68 -16.91 25.47
CA ALA A 1060 -3.13 -18.28 25.23
C ALA A 1060 -2.72 -19.30 26.29
N VAL A 1061 -3.43 -20.42 26.30
CA VAL A 1061 -3.13 -21.59 27.15
C VAL A 1061 -3.22 -22.87 26.31
N GLU A 1062 -2.12 -23.60 26.29
CA GLU A 1062 -1.96 -24.86 25.57
C GLU A 1062 -2.55 -26.07 26.32
N GLY A 1063 -2.98 -27.09 25.57
CA GLY A 1063 -3.43 -28.38 26.14
C GLY A 1063 -4.86 -28.35 26.70
N HIS A 1064 -5.68 -27.41 26.24
CA HIS A 1064 -7.08 -27.25 26.62
C HIS A 1064 -7.99 -27.61 25.45
N SER A 1065 -8.68 -28.76 25.54
CA SER A 1065 -9.61 -29.25 24.53
C SER A 1065 -11.05 -29.27 25.03
N LEU A 1066 -11.99 -28.94 24.15
CA LEU A 1066 -13.41 -29.09 24.37
C LEU A 1066 -13.89 -30.51 24.05
N VAL A 1067 -14.80 -31.04 24.87
CA VAL A 1067 -15.42 -32.36 24.71
C VAL A 1067 -16.77 -32.19 24.02
N THR A 1068 -16.96 -32.83 22.88
CA THR A 1068 -18.25 -32.82 22.18
C THR A 1068 -19.36 -33.37 23.08
N GLY A 1069 -20.45 -32.60 23.21
CA GLY A 1069 -21.63 -32.93 23.99
C GLY A 1069 -21.54 -32.57 25.48
N GLN A 1070 -20.43 -31.96 25.93
CA GLN A 1070 -20.29 -31.41 27.28
C GLN A 1070 -20.76 -29.94 27.30
N ASP A 1071 -21.55 -29.60 28.31
CA ASP A 1071 -21.91 -28.22 28.63
C ASP A 1071 -20.78 -27.55 29.41
N TYR A 1072 -20.52 -26.28 29.08
CA TYR A 1072 -19.51 -25.44 29.71
C TYR A 1072 -20.15 -24.16 30.26
N ASP A 1073 -19.74 -23.75 31.45
CA ASP A 1073 -20.07 -22.44 32.03
C ASP A 1073 -18.95 -21.45 31.68
N ILE A 1074 -19.25 -20.41 30.89
CA ILE A 1074 -18.28 -19.40 30.46
C ILE A 1074 -18.55 -18.11 31.21
N LYS A 1075 -17.50 -17.50 31.75
CA LYS A 1075 -17.56 -16.17 32.34
C LYS A 1075 -16.36 -15.32 31.90
N ILE A 1076 -16.64 -14.12 31.41
CA ILE A 1076 -15.65 -13.12 31.01
C ILE A 1076 -15.92 -11.85 31.84
N VAL A 1077 -14.91 -11.39 32.57
CA VAL A 1077 -14.96 -10.14 33.35
C VAL A 1077 -14.10 -9.10 32.65
N VAL A 1078 -14.73 -8.00 32.23
CA VAL A 1078 -14.06 -6.80 31.74
C VAL A 1078 -14.08 -5.77 32.88
N ASP A 1079 -12.92 -5.39 33.39
CA ASP A 1079 -12.76 -4.41 34.47
C ASP A 1079 -11.65 -3.42 34.10
N GLY A 1080 -12.04 -2.19 33.76
CA GLY A 1080 -11.20 -1.22 33.10
C GLY A 1080 -10.62 -1.77 31.80
N ARG A 1081 -9.33 -2.10 31.82
CA ARG A 1081 -8.59 -2.70 30.69
C ARG A 1081 -8.14 -4.13 30.94
N THR A 1082 -8.58 -4.70 32.05
CA THR A 1082 -8.28 -6.07 32.44
C THR A 1082 -9.42 -6.98 32.04
N ILE A 1083 -9.06 -8.08 31.40
CA ILE A 1083 -9.93 -9.18 30.99
C ILE A 1083 -9.56 -10.39 31.84
N GLU A 1084 -10.53 -10.97 32.53
CA GLU A 1084 -10.40 -12.27 33.18
C GLU A 1084 -11.38 -13.27 32.57
N MET A 1085 -10.88 -14.44 32.19
CA MET A 1085 -11.65 -15.48 31.51
C MET A 1085 -11.72 -16.74 32.36
N TYR A 1086 -12.94 -17.20 32.65
CA TYR A 1086 -13.22 -18.36 33.48
C TYR A 1086 -14.02 -19.40 32.72
N LEU A 1087 -13.61 -20.66 32.82
CA LEU A 1087 -14.31 -21.82 32.27
C LEU A 1087 -14.66 -22.76 33.43
N ASP A 1088 -15.93 -23.14 33.55
CA ASP A 1088 -16.45 -23.97 34.65
C ASP A 1088 -16.09 -23.43 36.05
N GLY A 1089 -15.98 -22.10 36.18
CA GLY A 1089 -15.62 -21.38 37.40
C GLY A 1089 -14.12 -21.35 37.73
N GLU A 1090 -13.26 -21.92 36.88
CA GLU A 1090 -11.80 -21.86 37.03
C GLU A 1090 -11.22 -20.75 36.14
N LEU A 1091 -10.40 -19.86 36.71
CA LEU A 1091 -9.68 -18.81 35.98
C LEU A 1091 -8.70 -19.46 34.99
N GLN A 1092 -8.89 -19.17 33.71
CA GLN A 1092 -8.05 -19.68 32.63
C GLN A 1092 -6.95 -18.69 32.27
N MET A 1093 -7.30 -17.41 32.08
CA MET A 1093 -6.39 -16.37 31.61
C MET A 1093 -6.76 -15.01 32.23
N THR A 1094 -5.74 -14.19 32.48
CA THR A 1094 -5.86 -12.76 32.79
C THR A 1094 -5.02 -11.99 31.78
N TYR A 1095 -5.60 -10.96 31.18
CA TYR A 1095 -4.90 -10.06 30.26
C TYR A 1095 -5.22 -8.62 30.64
N THR A 1096 -4.23 -7.74 30.59
CA THR A 1096 -4.43 -6.31 30.76
C THR A 1096 -3.87 -5.66 29.51
N GLU A 1097 -4.70 -4.92 28.78
CA GLU A 1097 -4.25 -4.24 27.57
C GLU A 1097 -3.07 -3.30 27.91
N PRO A 1098 -1.96 -3.29 27.17
CA PRO A 1098 -0.83 -2.40 27.43
C PRO A 1098 -1.18 -0.93 27.19
N VAL A 1099 -0.48 0.01 27.85
CA VAL A 1099 -0.63 1.46 27.61
C VAL A 1099 0.42 1.87 26.58
N THR A 1100 0.03 2.69 25.60
CA THR A 1100 0.97 3.28 24.64
C THR A 1100 1.59 4.57 25.19
N GLN A 1101 2.82 4.86 24.78
CA GLN A 1101 3.46 6.13 25.13
C GLN A 1101 2.83 7.26 24.31
N SER A 1102 2.85 8.49 24.85
CA SER A 1102 2.38 9.66 24.11
C SER A 1102 3.43 10.22 23.13
N LEU A 1103 4.69 9.81 23.29
CA LEU A 1103 5.82 10.10 22.40
C LEU A 1103 6.86 9.00 22.59
N TYR A 1104 7.50 8.56 21.53
CA TYR A 1104 8.56 7.54 21.56
C TYR A 1104 9.87 8.20 21.18
N GLN A 1105 10.96 7.85 21.86
CA GLN A 1105 12.24 8.53 21.64
C GLN A 1105 13.44 7.65 21.95
N VAL A 1106 14.52 7.90 21.21
CA VAL A 1106 15.87 7.43 21.50
C VAL A 1106 16.86 8.53 21.12
N VAL A 1107 17.95 8.63 21.88
CA VAL A 1107 19.04 9.56 21.57
C VAL A 1107 20.32 8.77 21.39
N THR A 1108 21.03 9.02 20.30
CA THR A 1108 22.31 8.38 20.01
C THR A 1108 23.40 9.42 19.76
N THR A 1109 24.66 9.01 19.84
CA THR A 1109 25.83 9.83 19.51
C THR A 1109 26.46 9.30 18.21
N ASP A 1110 27.03 10.20 17.41
CA ASP A 1110 27.96 9.85 16.32
C ASP A 1110 29.39 10.10 16.84
N ASP A 1111 30.20 9.07 16.98
CA ASP A 1111 31.55 9.13 17.54
C ASP A 1111 32.57 9.78 16.59
N GLU A 1112 32.32 9.77 15.28
CA GLU A 1112 33.19 10.42 14.29
C GLU A 1112 33.06 11.94 14.35
N THR A 1113 31.84 12.44 14.52
CA THR A 1113 31.50 13.87 14.49
C THR A 1113 31.36 14.49 15.89
N GLY A 1114 30.91 13.71 16.87
CA GLY A 1114 30.48 14.17 18.19
C GLY A 1114 29.03 14.66 18.24
N ASP A 1115 28.25 14.48 17.16
CA ASP A 1115 26.87 14.95 17.08
C ASP A 1115 25.93 14.09 17.93
N LEU A 1116 24.84 14.69 18.42
CA LEU A 1116 23.72 13.96 19.04
C LEU A 1116 22.58 13.84 18.03
N LEU A 1117 22.07 12.62 17.84
CA LEU A 1117 20.87 12.33 17.07
C LEU A 1117 19.70 12.08 18.02
N VAL A 1118 18.75 13.01 18.04
CA VAL A 1118 17.50 12.88 18.81
C VAL A 1118 16.42 12.39 17.87
N LYS A 1119 16.00 11.13 18.02
CA LYS A 1119 14.98 10.48 17.19
C LYS A 1119 13.68 10.42 17.97
N VAL A 1120 12.63 11.02 17.42
CA VAL A 1120 11.33 11.15 18.08
C VAL A 1120 10.21 10.74 17.14
N VAL A 1121 9.28 9.94 17.64
CA VAL A 1121 8.08 9.52 16.93
C VAL A 1121 6.85 10.00 17.68
N ASN A 1122 6.02 10.79 17.00
CA ASN A 1122 4.72 11.26 17.49
C ASN A 1122 3.59 10.53 16.75
N PRO A 1123 2.99 9.48 17.33
CA PRO A 1123 1.87 8.78 16.71
C PRO A 1123 0.52 9.46 16.97
N ALA A 1124 0.47 10.58 17.70
CA ALA A 1124 -0.77 11.27 18.05
C ALA A 1124 -1.20 12.27 16.97
N GLY A 1125 -2.50 12.61 16.97
CA GLY A 1125 -3.07 13.68 16.14
C GLY A 1125 -2.79 15.09 16.64
N ASP A 1126 -2.13 15.22 17.79
CA ASP A 1126 -1.77 16.49 18.41
C ASP A 1126 -0.30 16.84 18.12
N VAL A 1127 0.03 18.13 18.07
CA VAL A 1127 1.41 18.60 18.08
C VAL A 1127 1.99 18.35 19.48
N ALA A 1128 3.09 17.59 19.55
CA ALA A 1128 3.82 17.37 20.79
C ALA A 1128 4.89 18.46 20.98
N ARG A 1129 4.50 19.57 21.62
CA ARG A 1129 5.44 20.62 22.03
C ARG A 1129 6.32 20.09 23.15
N THR A 1130 7.63 20.03 22.91
CA THR A 1130 8.57 19.39 23.83
C THR A 1130 9.65 20.36 24.26
N ASP A 1131 9.76 20.60 25.56
CA ASP A 1131 10.91 21.28 26.16
C ASP A 1131 12.07 20.29 26.28
N VAL A 1132 13.11 20.46 25.46
CA VAL A 1132 14.30 19.62 25.43
C VAL A 1132 15.42 20.26 26.26
N SER A 1133 16.01 19.50 27.17
CA SER A 1133 17.18 19.90 27.94
C SER A 1133 18.32 18.91 27.75
N VAL A 1134 19.51 19.41 27.42
CA VAL A 1134 20.69 18.61 27.12
C VAL A 1134 21.80 18.96 28.13
N ALA A 1135 21.99 18.09 29.12
CA ALA A 1135 23.07 18.22 30.08
C ALA A 1135 24.40 17.78 29.44
N GLY A 1136 25.47 18.52 29.68
CA GLY A 1136 26.82 18.18 29.20
C GLY A 1136 27.09 18.51 27.74
N PHE A 1137 26.18 19.19 27.03
CA PHE A 1137 26.30 19.49 25.60
C PHE A 1137 25.78 20.90 25.28
N GLU A 1138 26.62 21.76 24.68
CA GLU A 1138 26.20 23.11 24.25
C GLU A 1138 25.68 23.08 22.81
N VAL A 1139 24.35 22.96 22.66
CA VAL A 1139 23.66 22.89 21.36
C VAL A 1139 23.97 24.12 20.49
N ALA A 1140 24.39 23.89 19.25
CA ALA A 1140 24.61 24.92 18.25
C ALA A 1140 23.34 25.73 17.91
N GLY A 1141 23.52 26.94 17.39
CA GLY A 1141 22.39 27.79 16.98
C GLY A 1141 21.63 27.29 15.74
N GLU A 1142 22.11 26.25 15.09
CA GLU A 1142 21.50 25.57 13.95
C GLU A 1142 21.59 24.06 14.17
N ALA A 1143 20.53 23.35 13.80
CA ALA A 1143 20.46 21.90 13.78
C ALA A 1143 19.85 21.43 12.47
N GLU A 1144 20.16 20.20 12.08
CA GLU A 1144 19.51 19.55 10.95
C GLU A 1144 18.27 18.79 11.43
N VAL A 1145 17.20 18.88 10.65
CA VAL A 1145 15.95 18.15 10.88
C VAL A 1145 15.67 17.27 9.68
N ILE A 1146 15.48 15.98 9.92
CA ILE A 1146 14.94 15.01 8.96
C ILE A 1146 13.56 14.61 9.47
N GLU A 1147 12.51 14.87 8.70
CA GLU A 1147 11.12 14.73 9.17
C GLU A 1147 10.23 14.09 8.10
N MET A 1148 9.43 13.11 8.52
CA MET A 1148 8.32 12.54 7.77
C MET A 1148 7.01 12.82 8.50
N THR A 1149 6.00 13.26 7.76
CA THR A 1149 4.63 13.50 8.26
C THR A 1149 3.63 13.25 7.13
N GLY A 1150 2.39 12.92 7.48
CA GLY A 1150 1.33 12.64 6.52
C GLY A 1150 0.03 12.21 7.19
N ASP A 1151 -1.02 12.03 6.40
CA ASP A 1151 -2.25 11.41 6.86
C ASP A 1151 -1.96 9.96 7.31
N PRO A 1152 -2.42 9.50 8.48
CA PRO A 1152 -2.24 8.11 8.95
C PRO A 1152 -2.67 7.01 7.97
N ALA A 1153 -3.61 7.30 7.07
CA ALA A 1153 -4.09 6.39 6.03
C ALA A 1153 -3.32 6.51 4.71
N ALA A 1154 -2.39 7.45 4.58
CA ALA A 1154 -1.61 7.64 3.35
C ALA A 1154 -0.74 6.41 3.05
N VAL A 1155 -0.61 6.09 1.76
CA VAL A 1155 0.24 5.01 1.23
C VAL A 1155 1.03 5.56 0.05
N ASN A 1156 2.28 5.14 -0.12
CA ASN A 1156 3.04 5.38 -1.34
C ASN A 1156 2.66 4.32 -2.38
N THR A 1157 2.17 4.76 -3.54
CA THR A 1157 1.69 3.90 -4.64
C THR A 1157 2.56 4.10 -5.88
N LYS A 1158 2.37 3.29 -6.92
CA LYS A 1158 3.01 3.51 -8.23
C LYS A 1158 2.76 4.93 -8.77
N ALA A 1159 1.52 5.42 -8.63
CA ALA A 1159 1.14 6.75 -9.10
C ALA A 1159 1.65 7.88 -8.19
N ARG A 1160 1.83 7.61 -6.88
CA ARG A 1160 2.42 8.55 -5.92
C ARG A 1160 3.53 7.89 -5.09
N PRO A 1161 4.69 7.62 -5.69
CA PRO A 1161 5.77 6.86 -5.04
C PRO A 1161 6.47 7.65 -3.92
N GLU A 1162 6.20 8.95 -3.84
CA GLU A 1162 6.81 9.89 -2.88
C GLU A 1162 5.76 10.65 -2.04
N ARG A 1163 4.57 10.08 -1.81
CA ARG A 1163 3.49 10.74 -1.04
C ARG A 1163 3.90 11.07 0.39
N VAL A 1164 4.52 10.12 1.08
CA VAL A 1164 5.09 10.28 2.41
C VAL A 1164 6.55 9.83 2.35
N VAL A 1165 7.45 10.82 2.37
CA VAL A 1165 8.90 10.65 2.26
C VAL A 1165 9.64 11.59 3.21
N PRO A 1166 10.91 11.30 3.56
CA PRO A 1166 11.69 12.16 4.44
C PRO A 1166 11.97 13.50 3.79
N THR A 1167 11.77 14.57 4.54
CA THR A 1167 12.18 15.92 4.15
C THR A 1167 13.29 16.40 5.08
N GLN A 1168 14.29 17.07 4.50
CA GLN A 1168 15.44 17.56 5.25
C GLN A 1168 15.48 19.09 5.23
N ARG A 1169 15.74 19.71 6.39
CA ARG A 1169 15.87 21.17 6.52
C ARG A 1169 16.87 21.56 7.60
N THR A 1170 17.44 22.75 7.46
CA THR A 1170 18.16 23.40 8.57
C THR A 1170 17.17 24.17 9.42
N TRP A 1171 17.23 23.99 10.73
CA TRP A 1171 16.41 24.66 11.72
C TRP A 1171 17.27 25.56 12.61
N ALA A 1172 16.85 26.81 12.78
CA ALA A 1172 17.49 27.75 13.70
C ALA A 1172 17.00 27.48 15.11
N VAL A 1173 17.87 26.95 15.97
CA VAL A 1173 17.55 26.51 17.33
C VAL A 1173 17.23 27.74 18.20
N PRO A 1174 16.00 27.87 18.74
CA PRO A 1174 15.66 28.92 19.68
C PRO A 1174 16.43 28.76 21.00
N ASP A 1175 16.96 29.86 21.53
CA ASP A 1175 17.56 29.92 22.88
C ASP A 1175 16.51 30.40 23.90
N ASP A 1176 15.38 29.69 23.97
CA ASP A 1176 14.22 30.03 24.81
C ASP A 1176 14.15 29.26 26.14
N ALA A 1177 14.83 28.12 26.25
CA ALA A 1177 14.90 27.32 27.49
C ALA A 1177 16.21 27.53 28.30
N GLY A 1178 17.16 28.33 27.81
CA GLY A 1178 18.44 28.62 28.46
C GLY A 1178 19.62 27.80 27.90
N PRO A 1179 20.84 27.93 28.48
CA PRO A 1179 22.04 27.30 27.91
C PRO A 1179 21.90 25.77 27.90
N GLY A 1180 21.92 25.17 26.71
CA GLY A 1180 21.78 23.72 26.51
C GLY A 1180 20.35 23.20 26.42
N GLY A 1181 19.34 24.05 26.23
CA GLY A 1181 17.96 23.60 26.02
C GLY A 1181 17.22 24.43 24.96
N PHE A 1182 16.19 23.82 24.38
CA PHE A 1182 15.31 24.43 23.35
C PHE A 1182 13.91 23.81 23.42
N THR A 1183 12.92 24.50 22.87
CA THR A 1183 11.60 23.91 22.61
C THR A 1183 11.48 23.50 21.14
N TYR A 1184 10.93 22.31 20.87
CA TYR A 1184 10.60 21.84 19.53
C TYR A 1184 9.14 21.34 19.46
N ASP A 1185 8.43 21.69 18.39
CA ASP A 1185 7.07 21.22 18.13
C ASP A 1185 7.12 20.02 17.18
N PHE A 1186 6.97 18.81 17.71
CA PHE A 1186 6.90 17.61 16.88
C PHE A 1186 5.51 17.51 16.23
N PRO A 1187 5.39 17.51 14.88
CA PRO A 1187 4.09 17.51 14.22
C PRO A 1187 3.24 16.27 14.56
N PRO A 1188 1.91 16.33 14.40
CA PRO A 1188 1.07 15.14 14.44
C PRO A 1188 1.56 14.06 13.48
N TYR A 1189 1.40 12.79 13.85
CA TYR A 1189 1.70 11.64 13.00
C TYR A 1189 3.06 11.78 12.29
N SER A 1190 4.14 11.92 13.06
CA SER A 1190 5.46 12.25 12.53
C SER A 1190 6.60 11.37 13.07
N ILE A 1191 7.63 11.22 12.23
CA ILE A 1191 8.97 10.75 12.61
C ILE A 1191 9.90 11.94 12.41
N THR A 1192 10.62 12.35 13.45
CA THR A 1192 11.53 13.51 13.41
C THR A 1192 12.88 13.15 14.01
N PHE A 1193 13.95 13.34 13.23
CA PHE A 1193 15.32 13.25 13.70
C PHE A 1193 15.93 14.65 13.76
N LEU A 1194 16.42 15.04 14.94
CA LEU A 1194 17.20 16.26 15.14
C LEU A 1194 18.68 15.88 15.29
N ARG A 1195 19.52 16.30 14.36
CA ARG A 1195 20.98 16.17 14.48
C ARG A 1195 21.54 17.46 15.07
N LEU A 1196 21.94 17.38 16.34
CA LEU A 1196 22.46 18.48 17.14
C LEU A 1196 23.99 18.46 17.11
N THR A 1197 24.59 19.61 16.80
CA THR A 1197 26.05 19.80 16.82
C THR A 1197 26.47 20.59 18.06
N GLU A 1198 27.69 20.40 18.54
CA GLU A 1198 28.25 21.13 19.69
C GLU A 1198 28.92 22.45 19.25
N ASN A 1199 28.72 23.53 20.01
CA ASN A 1199 29.28 24.88 19.75
C ASN A 1199 30.79 25.05 20.02
#